data_AF-A0AAV5XQ67-F1
#
_entry.id   AF-A0AAV5XQ67-F1
#
_cell.length_a   1.000
_cell.length_b   1.000
_cell.length_c   1.000
_cell.angle_alpha   90.00
_cell.angle_beta   90.00
_cell.angle_gamma   90.00
#
_symmetry.space_group_name_H-M   'P 1'
#
loop_
_entity.id
_entity.type
_entity.pdbx_description
1 polymer ?
#
loop_
_entity_poly.entity_id
_entity_poly.type
_entity_poly.pdbx_seq_one_letter_code
_entity_poly.pdbx_strand_id
1 'polypeptide(L)'
;MKIARRFTREGQSPYAGMQFDQRVSEIKNPDGSTVFRQEDILVPAAWSPVATDILAQKYFRKSGVPQLDPDGKPLRDKAGRPVLGGERDARQVFHRLAGCWSSWGEQYGYFDSRADALTFYDEICYMLAAQVAAPNSPQWFNTGLHYAYGLSGPAQGHHYVDPDTGVLTRATSAYERPQVHACFIQSVADDLVNDGGIMDLWTREARIFKYGSGTGSNFSALRGENEALSGGGKSSGLMSFLKIGDRAAGAIKSGGTTRRAAKMVCLNLDHPDVMEFIRWKVVEEQKVASLVAGSRLGKRRLLAVLQAARTPAGIEADPKKNPALRSAVREARAAFVPEAYIQKVLQVAAQGVTELHFPEYDTDWDSDAYLTVSGQNSNNSVRVPNSFFEVLEKGGEWPLRRRTDDKVTKKIPAEQLWDEIAYAAWACADPGLQYDTTINEWHTCPEDGRINASNPCVAGDTLVATAEGWQRIDSLVGKSARIIGSDGQTHLVTRIFPTGRKPVFLLTTRSGYQVRITADHRVLTLERGDVAVTDLRPGDRLTLQGPGFGRRTLAPDLALGIGVAVGDGCLVRSATAGREQKTVILTMHAGESGVLASVAGAVNASKAALKAVGSVGRNDGVAVMRSSTGARLAFSSGPVVDLFCQFAVLDEGSEAKRFTPATFELDRPALAAVLRGLFTADGTVANYGDKSQYVSLDSTSEELLRQVQLLLLSFGIKSKLYAGRRGETTVSLLPDGRGGMREYPVKPVFSLRISRSSRVLFEREIGFHPSSHKMAALARLNAEVGTYRDELTDEVASVEPAGDEDVFDLTEQATDHFVAAGLVVHNCSEYMFLDDTACNLASINLVKFLNEDGSLDVEGFRHACRLWTVALEISVLMAAYPSPTIAQKSWDFRTLGLGYANMGTVLMRKGIPYDSPEAVAICGAITAIMNGEAYATSAEMARDLGPFPGFQRNRAAMRRVMRNHRRAAYNARAEEYEALTITPMGIDPAHCPPLLLRAARETWDRAVAFGEAHGYRNAQVTVLAPTGTIGLVMDCDTTGIEPDFALVKFKKLAGGGYFKIINQSLPVALTTLGYSQAQIDEIIAYCVGRK
;
A
#
# COMPACT_ATOMS: atom_id res chain seq x y z
N MET A 1 32.24 6.52 22.93
CA MET A 1 30.99 6.19 23.65
C MET A 1 31.07 4.87 24.40
N LYS A 2 30.53 4.85 25.62
CA LYS A 2 30.20 3.63 26.36
C LYS A 2 28.95 2.94 25.82
N ILE A 3 28.99 1.62 25.65
CA ILE A 3 27.89 0.80 25.16
C ILE A 3 27.50 -0.21 26.25
N ALA A 4 26.28 -0.13 26.76
CA ALA A 4 25.73 -1.12 27.67
C ALA A 4 25.25 -2.36 26.89
N ARG A 5 25.42 -3.56 27.46
CA ARG A 5 24.72 -4.77 26.99
C ARG A 5 23.26 -4.73 27.43
N ARG A 6 22.35 -5.13 26.55
CA ARG A 6 20.93 -5.30 26.87
C ARG A 6 20.39 -6.61 26.35
N PHE A 7 20.55 -6.88 25.06
CA PHE A 7 20.04 -8.10 24.43
C PHE A 7 21.02 -9.27 24.51
N THR A 8 22.32 -8.97 24.67
CA THR A 8 23.40 -9.96 24.67
C THR A 8 24.06 -10.14 26.03
N ARG A 9 24.82 -11.24 26.19
CA ARG A 9 25.58 -11.54 27.41
C ARG A 9 27.06 -11.65 27.07
N GLU A 10 27.91 -11.10 27.93
CA GLU A 10 29.36 -11.18 27.78
C GLU A 10 29.84 -12.64 27.76
N GLY A 11 30.82 -12.93 26.89
CA GLY A 11 31.37 -14.28 26.72
C GLY A 11 30.46 -15.29 26.03
N GLN A 12 29.26 -14.89 25.57
CA GLN A 12 28.34 -15.73 24.80
C GLN A 12 28.26 -15.26 23.35
N SER A 13 27.87 -16.17 22.44
CA SER A 13 27.53 -15.80 21.05
C SER A 13 26.39 -14.78 21.03
N PRO A 14 26.39 -13.77 20.14
CA PRO A 14 25.22 -12.89 19.96
C PRO A 14 23.96 -13.64 19.49
N TYR A 15 24.14 -14.88 19.02
CA TYR A 15 23.06 -15.79 18.64
C TYR A 15 22.74 -16.83 19.71
N ALA A 16 23.21 -16.68 20.96
CA ALA A 16 22.92 -17.62 22.03
C ALA A 16 21.40 -17.75 22.27
N GLY A 17 20.88 -18.97 22.17
CA GLY A 17 19.43 -19.26 22.22
C GLY A 17 18.71 -19.21 20.86
N MET A 18 19.35 -18.70 19.80
CA MET A 18 18.78 -18.70 18.45
C MET A 18 19.08 -20.02 17.73
N GLN A 19 18.04 -20.79 17.41
CA GLN A 19 18.13 -21.90 16.46
C GLN A 19 18.26 -21.35 15.02
N PHE A 20 19.01 -22.05 14.17
CA PHE A 20 19.11 -21.78 12.73
C PHE A 20 18.72 -23.05 11.94
N ASP A 21 17.88 -22.88 10.92
CA ASP A 21 17.36 -23.97 10.10
C ASP A 21 17.86 -23.86 8.65
N GLN A 22 18.04 -25.00 8.00
CA GLN A 22 18.38 -25.11 6.57
C GLN A 22 17.10 -25.09 5.71
N ARG A 23 17.07 -24.22 4.69
CA ARG A 23 15.90 -23.96 3.84
C ARG A 23 16.27 -23.87 2.36
N VAL A 24 15.24 -23.90 1.50
CA VAL A 24 15.33 -23.71 0.06
C VAL A 24 14.45 -22.52 -0.33
N SER A 25 14.97 -21.62 -1.14
CA SER A 25 14.21 -20.52 -1.77
C SER A 25 14.00 -20.85 -3.25
N GLU A 26 12.75 -20.82 -3.73
CA GLU A 26 12.40 -21.16 -5.12
C GLU A 26 11.26 -20.27 -5.66
N ILE A 27 11.41 -19.79 -6.91
CA ILE A 27 10.36 -19.10 -7.68
C ILE A 27 10.13 -19.86 -8.98
N LYS A 28 8.85 -20.05 -9.33
CA LYS A 28 8.41 -20.60 -10.63
C LYS A 28 7.46 -19.65 -11.35
N ASN A 29 7.50 -19.68 -12.67
CA ASN A 29 6.48 -19.09 -13.54
C ASN A 29 5.17 -19.91 -13.49
N PRO A 30 4.03 -19.38 -13.96
CA PRO A 30 2.77 -20.14 -14.08
C PRO A 30 2.82 -21.36 -15.00
N ASP A 31 3.80 -21.44 -15.91
CA ASP A 31 4.06 -22.62 -16.74
C ASP A 31 4.89 -23.71 -16.02
N GLY A 32 5.28 -23.47 -14.76
CA GLY A 32 6.07 -24.37 -13.93
C GLY A 32 7.59 -24.20 -14.08
N SER A 33 8.09 -23.38 -15.01
CA SER A 33 9.53 -23.16 -15.20
C SER A 33 10.16 -22.40 -14.04
N THR A 34 11.32 -22.86 -13.57
CA THR A 34 12.05 -22.23 -12.45
C THR A 34 12.72 -20.93 -12.88
N VAL A 35 12.37 -19.84 -12.19
CA VAL A 35 12.96 -18.49 -12.39
C VAL A 35 14.16 -18.28 -11.49
N PHE A 36 14.10 -18.80 -10.27
CA PHE A 36 15.17 -18.73 -9.29
C PHE A 36 15.08 -19.93 -8.35
N ARG A 37 16.22 -20.52 -7.98
CA ARG A 37 16.30 -21.55 -6.93
C ARG A 37 17.65 -21.44 -6.23
N GLN A 38 17.65 -21.47 -4.91
CA GLN A 38 18.86 -21.53 -4.09
C GLN A 38 18.61 -22.46 -2.89
N GLU A 39 19.49 -23.43 -2.72
CA GLU A 39 19.41 -24.50 -1.72
C GLU A 39 20.40 -24.26 -0.56
N ASP A 40 20.25 -25.03 0.50
CA ASP A 40 21.14 -25.04 1.68
C ASP A 40 21.29 -23.68 2.36
N ILE A 41 20.20 -22.93 2.47
CA ILE A 41 20.18 -21.60 3.07
C ILE A 41 19.99 -21.72 4.59
N LEU A 42 20.93 -21.23 5.38
CA LEU A 42 20.80 -21.13 6.84
C LEU A 42 20.24 -19.75 7.24
N VAL A 43 19.11 -19.76 7.96
CA VAL A 43 18.46 -18.57 8.54
C VAL A 43 18.03 -18.86 9.98
N PRO A 44 17.84 -17.85 10.85
CA PRO A 44 17.23 -18.08 12.15
C PRO A 44 15.87 -18.78 11.98
N ALA A 45 15.60 -19.80 12.80
CA ALA A 45 14.40 -20.64 12.70
C ALA A 45 13.09 -19.81 12.77
N ALA A 46 13.13 -18.70 13.53
CA ALA A 46 12.01 -17.77 13.70
C ALA A 46 11.67 -16.91 12.45
N TRP A 47 12.56 -16.79 11.46
CA TRP A 47 12.29 -15.98 10.26
C TRP A 47 11.18 -16.61 9.42
N SER A 48 10.34 -15.79 8.79
CA SER A 48 9.33 -16.31 7.85
C SER A 48 9.95 -16.82 6.54
N PRO A 49 9.22 -17.64 5.75
CA PRO A 49 9.60 -17.96 4.38
C PRO A 49 9.79 -16.71 3.50
N VAL A 50 9.03 -15.63 3.72
CA VAL A 50 9.11 -14.41 2.92
C VAL A 50 10.37 -13.60 3.25
N ALA A 51 10.72 -13.45 4.52
CA ALA A 51 12.00 -12.87 4.94
C ALA A 51 13.18 -13.70 4.41
N THR A 52 13.07 -15.04 4.48
CA THR A 52 14.04 -15.99 3.91
C THR A 52 14.20 -15.79 2.40
N ASP A 53 13.09 -15.73 1.64
CA ASP A 53 13.08 -15.56 0.19
C ASP A 53 13.65 -14.21 -0.24
N ILE A 54 13.34 -13.13 0.46
CA ILE A 54 13.86 -11.79 0.11
C ILE A 54 15.35 -11.68 0.44
N LEU A 55 15.78 -12.21 1.59
CA LEU A 55 17.19 -12.33 1.94
C LEU A 55 17.91 -13.12 0.84
N ALA A 56 17.42 -14.31 0.51
CA ALA A 56 18.01 -15.18 -0.48
C ALA A 56 18.06 -14.52 -1.86
N GLN A 57 16.95 -14.01 -2.38
CA GLN A 57 16.84 -13.49 -3.74
C GLN A 57 17.57 -12.16 -3.93
N LYS A 58 17.42 -11.22 -2.98
CA LYS A 58 17.88 -9.83 -3.13
C LYS A 58 19.17 -9.52 -2.39
N TYR A 59 19.32 -9.99 -1.15
CA TYR A 59 20.38 -9.52 -0.24
C TYR A 59 21.59 -10.43 -0.12
N PHE A 60 21.45 -11.73 -0.38
CA PHE A 60 22.59 -12.63 -0.52
C PHE A 60 23.41 -12.29 -1.76
N ARG A 61 24.70 -12.00 -1.53
CA ARG A 61 25.70 -11.86 -2.56
C ARG A 61 25.76 -13.14 -3.39
N LYS A 62 25.54 -13.04 -4.70
CA LYS A 62 25.43 -14.22 -5.59
C LYS A 62 26.76 -14.86 -6.00
N SER A 63 27.86 -14.12 -5.92
CA SER A 63 29.18 -14.60 -6.37
C SER A 63 30.34 -13.86 -5.69
N GLY A 64 31.49 -14.52 -5.64
CA GLY A 64 32.75 -13.99 -5.10
C GLY A 64 32.99 -14.27 -3.62
N VAL A 65 32.10 -15.00 -2.95
CA VAL A 65 32.18 -15.32 -1.51
C VAL A 65 32.98 -16.62 -1.34
N PRO A 66 34.09 -16.65 -0.59
CA PRO A 66 34.81 -17.88 -0.30
C PRO A 66 33.91 -18.91 0.38
N GLN A 67 33.85 -20.12 -0.17
CA GLN A 67 33.10 -21.24 0.41
C GLN A 67 33.98 -21.93 1.46
N LEU A 68 33.41 -22.29 2.61
CA LEU A 68 34.12 -22.85 3.75
C LEU A 68 33.76 -24.34 3.95
N ASP A 69 34.68 -25.10 4.54
CA ASP A 69 34.41 -26.44 5.07
C ASP A 69 33.72 -26.37 6.46
N PRO A 70 33.28 -27.51 7.03
CA PRO A 70 32.65 -27.53 8.36
C PRO A 70 33.54 -27.03 9.51
N ASP A 71 34.86 -27.00 9.34
CA ASP A 71 35.82 -26.43 10.30
C ASP A 71 36.02 -24.91 10.09
N GLY A 72 35.31 -24.30 9.13
CA GLY A 72 35.41 -22.87 8.79
C GLY A 72 36.62 -22.50 7.92
N LYS A 73 37.35 -23.47 7.36
CA LYS A 73 38.51 -23.20 6.48
C LYS A 73 38.06 -23.04 5.03
N PRO A 74 38.65 -22.14 4.23
CA PRO A 74 38.30 -22.00 2.82
C PRO A 74 38.54 -23.29 2.02
N LEU A 75 37.48 -23.80 1.39
CA LEU A 75 37.56 -24.87 0.40
C LEU A 75 38.47 -24.42 -0.75
N ARG A 76 39.32 -25.33 -1.25
CA ARG A 76 40.25 -25.04 -2.34
C ARG A 76 40.00 -25.94 -3.55
N ASP A 77 40.13 -25.36 -4.74
CA ASP A 77 40.09 -26.09 -6.00
C ASP A 77 41.34 -26.95 -6.20
N LYS A 78 41.38 -27.74 -7.28
CA LYS A 78 42.53 -28.59 -7.62
C LYS A 78 43.83 -27.82 -7.88
N ALA A 79 43.77 -26.49 -8.03
CA ALA A 79 44.92 -25.60 -8.18
C ALA A 79 45.24 -24.82 -6.89
N GLY A 80 44.62 -25.17 -5.75
CA GLY A 80 44.85 -24.55 -4.44
C GLY A 80 44.18 -23.19 -4.24
N ARG A 81 43.34 -22.73 -5.16
CA ARG A 81 42.64 -21.43 -5.07
C ARG A 81 41.33 -21.57 -4.30
N PRO A 82 40.87 -20.56 -3.53
CA PRO A 82 39.58 -20.62 -2.85
C PRO A 82 38.43 -20.90 -3.83
N VAL A 83 37.55 -21.83 -3.48
CA VAL A 83 36.28 -22.05 -4.18
C VAL A 83 35.36 -20.87 -3.85
N LEU A 84 34.86 -20.20 -4.88
CA LEU A 84 33.99 -19.03 -4.73
C LEU A 84 32.54 -19.38 -5.09
N GLY A 85 31.60 -18.83 -4.33
CA GLY A 85 30.17 -18.98 -4.51
C GLY A 85 29.41 -17.75 -4.01
N GLY A 86 28.17 -17.94 -3.59
CA GLY A 86 27.36 -16.90 -2.96
C GLY A 86 27.29 -17.04 -1.43
N GLU A 87 26.66 -16.05 -0.78
CA GLU A 87 26.17 -16.17 0.59
C GLU A 87 25.07 -17.24 0.65
N ARG A 88 25.11 -18.06 1.69
CA ARG A 88 24.09 -19.08 2.00
C ARG A 88 23.64 -19.03 3.46
N ASP A 89 24.29 -18.29 4.32
CA ASP A 89 23.96 -18.20 5.75
C ASP A 89 23.71 -16.74 6.15
N ALA A 90 22.57 -16.47 6.78
CA ALA A 90 22.19 -15.13 7.24
C ALA A 90 23.24 -14.50 8.17
N ARG A 91 23.97 -15.30 8.94
CA ARG A 91 25.06 -14.85 9.81
C ARG A 91 26.22 -14.24 9.03
N GLN A 92 26.43 -14.65 7.77
CA GLN A 92 27.41 -14.02 6.87
C GLN A 92 27.01 -12.56 6.58
N VAL A 93 25.72 -12.33 6.32
CA VAL A 93 25.15 -10.99 6.11
C VAL A 93 25.22 -10.15 7.39
N PHE A 94 24.79 -10.70 8.53
CA PHE A 94 24.83 -9.98 9.80
C PHE A 94 26.27 -9.61 10.20
N HIS A 95 27.21 -10.56 10.05
CA HIS A 95 28.62 -10.34 10.33
C HIS A 95 29.21 -9.24 9.45
N ARG A 96 28.96 -9.22 8.13
CA ARG A 96 29.51 -8.17 7.27
C ARG A 96 28.91 -6.79 7.57
N LEU A 97 27.63 -6.71 7.94
CA LEU A 97 27.00 -5.45 8.35
C LEU A 97 27.57 -4.96 9.68
N ALA A 98 27.34 -5.72 10.75
CA ALA A 98 27.73 -5.38 12.12
C ALA A 98 29.24 -5.23 12.26
N GLY A 99 30.02 -6.17 11.70
CA GLY A 99 31.48 -6.19 11.79
C GLY A 99 32.12 -5.02 11.06
N CYS A 100 31.59 -4.62 9.90
CA CYS A 100 32.04 -3.43 9.20
C CYS A 100 31.79 -2.17 10.05
N TRP A 101 30.57 -1.94 10.54
CA TRP A 101 30.28 -0.79 11.40
C TRP A 101 31.11 -0.81 12.70
N SER A 102 31.27 -1.96 13.34
CA SER A 102 32.05 -2.08 14.58
C SER A 102 33.53 -1.78 14.35
N SER A 103 34.11 -2.30 13.27
CA SER A 103 35.52 -2.08 12.91
C SER A 103 35.80 -0.61 12.57
N TRP A 104 34.91 0.05 11.83
CA TRP A 104 35.04 1.49 11.55
C TRP A 104 34.81 2.33 12.82
N GLY A 105 33.85 1.95 13.67
CA GLY A 105 33.61 2.64 14.94
C GLY A 105 34.79 2.53 15.92
N GLU A 106 35.43 1.36 16.00
CA GLU A 106 36.63 1.14 16.82
C GLU A 106 37.83 1.93 16.28
N GLN A 107 38.08 1.87 14.96
CA GLN A 107 39.19 2.59 14.32
C GLN A 107 39.12 4.11 14.54
N TYR A 108 37.92 4.70 14.47
CA TYR A 108 37.73 6.16 14.51
C TYR A 108 37.10 6.65 15.83
N GLY A 109 37.28 5.92 16.94
CA GLY A 109 37.03 6.43 18.30
C GLY A 109 35.55 6.57 18.72
N TYR A 110 34.61 5.91 18.03
CA TYR A 110 33.19 5.94 18.44
C TYR A 110 32.94 5.18 19.75
N PHE A 111 33.84 4.29 20.15
CA PHE A 111 33.72 3.44 21.34
C PHE A 111 34.79 3.79 22.39
N ASP A 112 34.42 3.79 23.67
CA ASP A 112 35.36 4.11 24.77
C ASP A 112 36.43 3.01 24.94
N SER A 113 36.11 1.78 24.52
CA SER A 113 37.01 0.64 24.55
C SER A 113 36.67 -0.39 23.46
N ARG A 114 37.60 -1.32 23.22
CA ARG A 114 37.35 -2.52 22.39
C ARG A 114 36.21 -3.40 22.94
N ALA A 115 35.97 -3.39 24.25
CA ALA A 115 34.85 -4.12 24.84
C ALA A 115 33.50 -3.48 24.49
N ASP A 116 33.44 -2.15 24.40
CA ASP A 116 32.27 -1.42 23.90
C ASP A 116 32.05 -1.68 22.40
N ALA A 117 33.12 -1.74 21.59
CA ALA A 117 33.05 -2.10 20.17
C ALA A 117 32.53 -3.52 19.92
N LEU A 118 33.04 -4.50 20.68
CA LEU A 118 32.53 -5.88 20.68
C LEU A 118 31.08 -5.97 21.17
N THR A 119 30.71 -5.16 22.16
CA THR A 119 29.33 -5.07 22.64
C THR A 119 28.40 -4.52 21.54
N PHE A 120 28.80 -3.44 20.86
CA PHE A 120 28.05 -2.91 19.72
C PHE A 120 27.90 -3.94 18.59
N TYR A 121 28.98 -4.68 18.26
CA TYR A 121 28.93 -5.79 17.30
C TYR A 121 27.89 -6.84 17.69
N ASP A 122 27.94 -7.30 18.94
CA ASP A 122 27.06 -8.35 19.45
C ASP A 122 25.59 -7.90 19.45
N GLU A 123 25.30 -6.71 19.99
CA GLU A 123 23.95 -6.16 20.06
C GLU A 123 23.37 -5.89 18.65
N ILE A 124 24.17 -5.43 17.67
CA ILE A 124 23.73 -5.26 16.28
C ILE A 124 23.51 -6.62 15.60
N CYS A 125 24.38 -7.61 15.79
CA CYS A 125 24.18 -8.97 15.26
C CYS A 125 22.91 -9.60 15.82
N TYR A 126 22.67 -9.44 17.13
CA TYR A 126 21.41 -9.85 17.76
C TYR A 126 20.23 -9.12 17.12
N MET A 127 20.26 -7.78 17.03
CA MET A 127 19.16 -6.98 16.51
C MET A 127 18.81 -7.31 15.05
N LEU A 128 19.80 -7.61 14.21
CA LEU A 128 19.58 -8.06 12.84
C LEU A 128 18.95 -9.47 12.80
N ALA A 129 19.50 -10.42 13.56
CA ALA A 129 18.99 -11.79 13.58
C ALA A 129 17.59 -11.92 14.23
N ALA A 130 17.32 -11.14 15.27
CA ALA A 130 16.03 -11.06 15.94
C ALA A 130 15.04 -10.09 15.26
N GLN A 131 15.42 -9.45 14.13
CA GLN A 131 14.59 -8.52 13.36
C GLN A 131 14.08 -7.31 14.17
N VAL A 132 14.90 -6.82 15.09
CA VAL A 132 14.67 -5.62 15.92
C VAL A 132 14.76 -4.34 15.09
N ALA A 133 15.57 -4.34 14.02
CA ALA A 133 15.67 -3.25 13.07
C ALA A 133 16.36 -3.71 11.78
N ALA A 134 16.20 -2.94 10.71
CA ALA A 134 16.88 -3.16 9.45
C ALA A 134 17.38 -1.84 8.84
N PRO A 135 18.58 -1.82 8.24
CA PRO A 135 19.01 -0.70 7.41
C PRO A 135 18.30 -0.73 6.04
N ASN A 136 18.44 0.35 5.28
CA ASN A 136 17.94 0.45 3.90
C ASN A 136 18.53 -0.62 2.95
N SER A 137 17.86 -0.89 1.82
CA SER A 137 18.31 -1.91 0.86
C SER A 137 19.76 -1.75 0.35
N PRO A 138 20.26 -0.54 0.02
CA PRO A 138 21.67 -0.34 -0.36
C PRO A 138 22.70 -0.84 0.67
N GLN A 139 22.41 -0.73 1.98
CA GLN A 139 23.26 -1.30 3.02
C GLN A 139 23.31 -2.83 2.91
N TRP A 140 22.16 -3.49 2.79
CA TRP A 140 22.10 -4.94 2.59
C TRP A 140 22.87 -5.40 1.34
N PHE A 141 22.82 -4.65 0.24
CA PHE A 141 23.53 -5.00 -0.99
C PHE A 141 25.05 -4.83 -0.90
N ASN A 142 25.53 -3.74 -0.28
CA ASN A 142 26.91 -3.27 -0.49
C ASN A 142 27.78 -3.25 0.78
N THR A 143 27.21 -3.13 1.98
CA THR A 143 27.97 -2.94 3.21
C THR A 143 28.75 -4.19 3.61
N GLY A 144 30.01 -3.99 3.98
CA GLY A 144 30.89 -5.03 4.53
C GLY A 144 31.43 -6.06 3.54
N LEU A 145 31.10 -5.99 2.24
CA LEU A 145 31.58 -6.96 1.25
C LEU A 145 33.12 -7.02 1.16
N HIS A 146 33.79 -5.88 1.26
CA HIS A 146 35.25 -5.84 1.35
C HIS A 146 35.75 -6.34 2.71
N TYR A 147 35.15 -5.85 3.82
CA TYR A 147 35.51 -6.24 5.19
C TYR A 147 35.47 -7.75 5.43
N ALA A 148 34.39 -8.43 5.02
CA ALA A 148 34.19 -9.84 5.32
C ALA A 148 34.84 -10.80 4.29
N TYR A 149 35.00 -10.38 3.03
CA TYR A 149 35.41 -11.28 1.94
C TYR A 149 36.61 -10.80 1.11
N GLY A 150 37.18 -9.63 1.42
CA GLY A 150 38.24 -9.01 0.62
C GLY A 150 37.81 -8.60 -0.79
N LEU A 151 36.50 -8.51 -1.07
CA LEU A 151 36.01 -8.15 -2.39
C LEU A 151 36.48 -6.74 -2.78
N SER A 152 37.02 -6.62 -3.99
CA SER A 152 37.42 -5.35 -4.60
C SER A 152 36.95 -5.32 -6.06
N GLY A 153 37.01 -4.15 -6.70
CA GLY A 153 36.52 -3.94 -8.05
C GLY A 153 36.89 -2.55 -8.57
N PRO A 154 36.92 -2.32 -9.89
CA PRO A 154 37.43 -1.08 -10.47
C PRO A 154 36.65 0.14 -9.99
N ALA A 155 37.35 1.22 -9.64
CA ALA A 155 36.76 2.50 -9.24
C ALA A 155 35.67 2.97 -10.22
N GLN A 156 34.52 3.42 -9.68
CA GLN A 156 33.36 3.85 -10.48
C GLN A 156 33.14 5.38 -10.49
N GLY A 157 34.13 6.14 -10.02
CA GLY A 157 34.04 7.61 -9.93
C GLY A 157 33.46 8.14 -8.62
N HIS A 158 33.33 7.29 -7.60
CA HIS A 158 32.91 7.68 -6.25
C HIS A 158 34.01 8.40 -5.48
N HIS A 159 33.61 9.23 -4.50
CA HIS A 159 34.46 10.06 -3.64
C HIS A 159 34.05 9.91 -2.18
N TYR A 160 34.96 10.21 -1.25
CA TYR A 160 34.74 10.22 0.19
C TYR A 160 35.62 11.31 0.83
N VAL A 161 35.27 11.79 2.02
CA VAL A 161 36.23 12.56 2.82
C VAL A 161 37.02 11.57 3.66
N ASP A 162 38.34 11.59 3.53
CA ASP A 162 39.24 10.78 4.33
C ASP A 162 39.20 11.24 5.79
N PRO A 163 38.85 10.39 6.77
CA PRO A 163 38.58 10.87 8.13
C PRO A 163 39.82 11.21 8.95
N ASP A 164 40.99 10.66 8.59
CA ASP A 164 42.26 10.93 9.27
C ASP A 164 42.83 12.30 8.86
N THR A 165 42.68 12.65 7.58
CA THR A 165 43.22 13.89 7.00
C THR A 165 42.19 15.01 6.81
N GLY A 166 40.89 14.68 6.80
CA GLY A 166 39.81 15.58 6.42
C GLY A 166 39.77 15.92 4.92
N VAL A 167 40.53 15.21 4.07
CA VAL A 167 40.72 15.55 2.66
C VAL A 167 39.77 14.77 1.75
N LEU A 168 39.09 15.49 0.86
CA LEU A 168 38.23 14.91 -0.18
C LEU A 168 39.05 14.05 -1.16
N THR A 169 38.76 12.75 -1.17
CA THR A 169 39.56 11.71 -1.80
C THR A 169 38.70 10.86 -2.75
N ARG A 170 39.28 10.41 -3.86
CA ARG A 170 38.61 9.54 -4.83
C ARG A 170 38.71 8.07 -4.42
N ALA A 171 37.61 7.33 -4.51
CA ALA A 171 37.59 5.90 -4.22
C ALA A 171 38.40 5.10 -5.26
N THR A 172 39.33 4.29 -4.79
CA THR A 172 40.17 3.36 -5.56
C THR A 172 39.44 2.07 -5.95
N SER A 173 38.42 1.70 -5.18
CA SER A 173 37.65 0.47 -5.33
C SER A 173 36.16 0.70 -5.23
N ALA A 174 35.38 -0.16 -5.88
CA ALA A 174 33.93 -0.20 -5.81
C ALA A 174 33.35 -0.79 -4.51
N TYR A 175 34.18 -1.41 -3.65
CA TYR A 175 33.71 -2.15 -2.46
C TYR A 175 34.43 -1.79 -1.15
N GLU A 176 35.65 -1.23 -1.19
CA GLU A 176 36.38 -0.78 0.02
C GLU A 176 35.58 0.28 0.79
N ARG A 177 34.93 1.20 0.07
CA ARG A 177 34.00 2.20 0.60
C ARG A 177 32.69 2.15 -0.20
N PRO A 178 31.65 1.44 0.28
CA PRO A 178 30.45 1.17 -0.51
C PRO A 178 29.49 2.37 -0.60
N GLN A 179 28.64 2.41 -1.64
CA GLN A 179 27.47 3.29 -1.68
C GLN A 179 26.31 2.63 -0.91
N VAL A 180 25.90 3.26 0.20
CA VAL A 180 24.95 2.68 1.17
C VAL A 180 23.76 3.60 1.52
N HIS A 181 23.66 4.73 0.83
CA HIS A 181 22.60 5.72 1.03
C HIS A 181 21.43 5.40 0.08
N ALA A 182 20.19 5.56 0.54
CA ALA A 182 19.00 5.20 -0.25
C ALA A 182 18.44 6.38 -1.05
N CYS A 183 18.51 7.57 -0.46
CA CYS A 183 17.97 8.79 -1.03
C CYS A 183 19.11 9.78 -1.27
N PHE A 184 19.12 10.40 -2.43
CA PHE A 184 20.01 11.49 -2.79
C PHE A 184 19.16 12.68 -3.23
N ILE A 185 19.59 13.88 -2.88
CA ILE A 185 19.03 15.12 -3.43
C ILE A 185 20.18 15.81 -4.16
N GLN A 186 19.95 16.32 -5.37
CA GLN A 186 21.01 16.80 -6.25
C GLN A 186 20.67 18.14 -6.89
N SER A 187 21.65 19.04 -6.88
CA SER A 187 21.56 20.32 -7.58
C SER A 187 21.82 20.15 -9.09
N VAL A 188 21.33 21.15 -9.85
CA VAL A 188 21.59 21.30 -11.28
C VAL A 188 21.77 22.77 -11.62
N ALA A 189 22.90 23.11 -12.22
CA ALA A 189 23.17 24.44 -12.75
C ALA A 189 22.65 24.59 -14.18
N ASP A 190 22.37 25.83 -14.58
CA ASP A 190 21.96 26.22 -15.93
C ASP A 190 23.14 26.26 -16.92
N ASP A 191 23.86 25.13 -16.98
CA ASP A 191 25.00 24.85 -17.84
C ASP A 191 24.81 23.49 -18.55
N LEU A 192 25.18 23.42 -19.83
CA LEU A 192 24.92 22.26 -20.68
C LEU A 192 26.00 21.17 -20.61
N VAL A 193 27.23 21.48 -20.19
CA VAL A 193 28.40 20.60 -20.43
C VAL A 193 29.42 20.51 -19.28
N ASN A 194 29.44 21.47 -18.36
CA ASN A 194 30.42 21.55 -17.28
C ASN A 194 29.97 20.80 -16.01
N ASP A 195 30.89 20.60 -15.07
CA ASP A 195 30.62 20.00 -13.76
C ASP A 195 29.47 20.74 -13.03
N GLY A 196 28.50 20.01 -12.49
CA GLY A 196 27.28 20.57 -11.89
C GLY A 196 26.17 20.93 -12.90
N GLY A 197 26.46 20.93 -14.21
CA GLY A 197 25.49 21.15 -15.28
C GLY A 197 24.56 19.96 -15.56
N ILE A 198 23.73 20.11 -16.59
CA ILE A 198 22.64 19.19 -16.95
C ILE A 198 23.16 17.78 -17.31
N MET A 199 24.21 17.69 -18.14
CA MET A 199 24.77 16.40 -18.60
C MET A 199 25.55 15.69 -17.48
N ASP A 200 26.18 16.45 -16.58
CA ASP A 200 26.82 15.90 -15.38
C ASP A 200 25.77 15.34 -14.41
N LEU A 201 24.63 16.01 -14.19
CA LEU A 201 23.54 15.48 -13.37
C LEU A 201 23.15 14.05 -13.81
N TRP A 202 22.91 13.81 -15.09
CA TRP A 202 22.53 12.48 -15.57
C TRP A 202 23.64 11.45 -15.38
N THR A 203 24.91 11.88 -15.47
CA THR A 203 26.07 11.03 -15.16
C THR A 203 26.12 10.66 -13.67
N ARG A 204 25.82 11.61 -12.77
CA ARG A 204 25.70 11.37 -11.33
C ARG A 204 24.50 10.47 -10.99
N GLU A 205 23.34 10.71 -11.59
CA GLU A 205 22.15 9.86 -11.45
C GLU A 205 22.39 8.43 -11.93
N ALA A 206 23.10 8.24 -13.04
CA ALA A 206 23.46 6.92 -13.52
C ALA A 206 24.33 6.13 -12.51
N ARG A 207 25.27 6.82 -11.82
CA ARG A 207 26.04 6.23 -10.71
C ARG A 207 25.12 5.87 -9.53
N ILE A 208 24.16 6.72 -9.18
CA ILE A 208 23.18 6.49 -8.10
C ILE A 208 22.31 5.25 -8.37
N PHE A 209 21.67 5.19 -9.55
CA PHE A 209 20.75 4.11 -9.92
C PHE A 209 21.44 2.75 -10.04
N LYS A 210 22.70 2.72 -10.50
CA LYS A 210 23.51 1.50 -10.61
C LYS A 210 23.60 0.70 -9.30
N TYR A 211 23.61 1.39 -8.16
CA TYR A 211 23.71 0.80 -6.81
C TYR A 211 22.37 0.75 -6.05
N GLY A 212 21.25 0.97 -6.74
CA GLY A 212 19.90 0.72 -6.20
C GLY A 212 19.28 1.86 -5.38
N SER A 213 19.86 3.06 -5.44
CA SER A 213 19.40 4.26 -4.74
C SER A 213 18.46 5.11 -5.62
N GLY A 214 17.68 6.01 -5.00
CA GLY A 214 16.83 7.01 -5.67
C GLY A 214 17.42 8.42 -5.59
N THR A 215 16.93 9.32 -6.44
CA THR A 215 17.40 10.71 -6.57
C THR A 215 16.24 11.70 -6.67
N GLY A 216 16.38 12.90 -6.11
CA GLY A 216 15.48 14.03 -6.32
C GLY A 216 16.24 15.29 -6.71
N SER A 217 15.71 16.07 -7.66
CA SER A 217 16.32 17.33 -8.09
C SER A 217 15.28 18.41 -8.31
N ASN A 218 15.59 19.63 -7.89
CA ASN A 218 14.83 20.83 -8.22
C ASN A 218 15.42 21.47 -9.49
N PHE A 219 14.63 21.54 -10.56
CA PHE A 219 15.09 22.03 -11.86
C PHE A 219 14.86 23.53 -12.08
N SER A 220 14.38 24.25 -11.06
CA SER A 220 13.97 25.66 -11.18
C SER A 220 15.06 26.65 -11.57
N ALA A 221 16.34 26.24 -11.51
CA ALA A 221 17.46 27.08 -11.92
C ALA A 221 17.67 27.12 -13.44
N LEU A 222 17.19 26.11 -14.19
CA LEU A 222 17.36 26.07 -15.64
C LEU A 222 16.55 27.18 -16.32
N ARG A 223 17.10 27.79 -17.38
CA ARG A 223 16.39 28.85 -18.11
C ARG A 223 15.22 28.30 -18.91
N GLY A 224 14.11 29.04 -18.91
CA GLY A 224 12.90 28.67 -19.64
C GLY A 224 13.09 28.67 -21.15
N GLU A 225 12.06 28.22 -21.86
CA GLU A 225 12.05 28.25 -23.32
C GLU A 225 12.23 29.70 -23.84
N ASN A 226 12.89 29.87 -24.98
CA ASN A 226 13.13 31.17 -25.63
C ASN A 226 14.02 32.17 -24.85
N GLU A 227 14.51 31.87 -23.64
CA GLU A 227 15.52 32.69 -22.96
C GLU A 227 16.85 32.73 -23.73
N ALA A 228 17.59 33.83 -23.65
CA ALA A 228 18.77 34.08 -24.50
C ALA A 228 19.97 33.19 -24.12
N LEU A 229 20.82 32.87 -25.11
CA LEU A 229 22.10 32.17 -24.93
C LEU A 229 23.30 33.11 -25.13
N SER A 230 24.38 32.88 -24.41
CA SER A 230 25.59 33.72 -24.42
C SER A 230 26.32 33.72 -25.78
N GLY A 231 26.29 32.61 -26.51
CA GLY A 231 26.82 32.50 -27.88
C GLY A 231 25.90 33.05 -28.97
N GLY A 232 24.78 33.68 -28.61
CA GLY A 232 23.67 33.98 -29.51
C GLY A 232 22.68 32.81 -29.65
N GLY A 233 21.45 33.11 -30.04
CA GLY A 233 20.36 32.14 -30.11
C GLY A 233 19.50 32.09 -28.84
N LYS A 234 18.71 31.01 -28.71
CA LYS A 234 17.66 30.84 -27.71
C LYS A 234 17.67 29.43 -27.09
N SER A 235 17.26 29.34 -25.82
CA SER A 235 17.09 28.09 -25.08
C SER A 235 15.97 27.20 -25.65
N SER A 236 16.18 25.89 -25.57
CA SER A 236 15.18 24.83 -25.83
C SER A 236 14.23 24.55 -24.66
N GLY A 237 14.35 25.30 -23.57
CA GLY A 237 13.53 25.17 -22.36
C GLY A 237 13.83 23.93 -21.51
N LEU A 238 13.31 23.95 -20.28
CA LEU A 238 13.46 22.90 -19.27
C LEU A 238 12.93 21.55 -19.78
N MET A 239 11.76 21.58 -20.42
CA MET A 239 11.02 20.37 -20.82
C MET A 239 11.80 19.49 -21.80
N SER A 240 12.69 20.07 -22.61
CA SER A 240 13.56 19.33 -23.52
C SER A 240 14.57 18.46 -22.77
N PHE A 241 15.13 18.96 -21.66
CA PHE A 241 16.11 18.24 -20.84
C PHE A 241 15.45 17.19 -19.94
N LEU A 242 14.28 17.49 -19.37
CA LEU A 242 13.54 16.52 -18.55
C LEU A 242 13.19 15.23 -19.32
N LYS A 243 12.83 15.35 -20.61
CA LYS A 243 12.57 14.20 -21.50
C LYS A 243 13.78 13.31 -21.72
N ILE A 244 14.99 13.88 -21.73
CA ILE A 244 16.23 13.08 -21.86
C ILE A 244 16.55 12.39 -20.52
N GLY A 245 16.40 13.10 -19.39
CA GLY A 245 16.61 12.54 -18.05
C GLY A 245 15.64 11.38 -17.72
N ASP A 246 14.37 11.49 -18.10
CA ASP A 246 13.37 10.41 -18.01
C ASP A 246 13.82 9.15 -18.78
N ARG A 247 14.33 9.33 -20.02
CA ARG A 247 14.84 8.22 -20.83
C ARG A 247 16.10 7.59 -20.27
N ALA A 248 17.00 8.39 -19.71
CA ALA A 248 18.18 7.89 -19.02
C ALA A 248 17.78 7.05 -17.79
N ALA A 249 16.80 7.49 -17.00
CA ALA A 249 16.30 6.74 -15.85
C ALA A 249 15.68 5.39 -16.25
N GLY A 250 14.81 5.37 -17.27
CA GLY A 250 14.17 4.13 -17.74
C GLY A 250 15.14 3.09 -18.33
N ALA A 251 16.29 3.53 -18.86
CA ALA A 251 17.32 2.65 -19.40
C ALA A 251 18.18 1.96 -18.33
N ILE A 252 18.25 2.49 -17.10
CA ILE A 252 19.20 2.04 -16.08
C ILE A 252 18.53 1.15 -15.03
N LYS A 253 19.02 -0.08 -14.91
CA LYS A 253 18.58 -1.05 -13.90
C LYS A 253 19.71 -1.33 -12.90
N SER A 254 19.37 -1.31 -11.61
CA SER A 254 20.30 -1.55 -10.51
C SER A 254 21.00 -2.90 -10.64
N GLY A 255 22.33 -2.96 -10.50
CA GLY A 255 23.11 -4.16 -10.21
C GLY A 255 22.82 -5.47 -10.98
N GLY A 256 22.26 -5.44 -12.19
CA GLY A 256 21.72 -6.63 -12.87
C GLY A 256 20.54 -7.31 -12.15
N THR A 257 19.99 -6.66 -11.12
CA THR A 257 19.10 -7.20 -10.08
C THR A 257 17.78 -6.41 -10.01
N THR A 258 17.12 -6.39 -11.17
CA THR A 258 15.72 -5.99 -11.46
C THR A 258 15.18 -4.61 -11.05
N ARG A 259 15.70 -3.90 -10.03
CA ARG A 259 15.17 -2.59 -9.62
C ARG A 259 15.28 -1.55 -10.77
N ARG A 260 14.14 -0.91 -11.09
CA ARG A 260 14.04 0.34 -11.86
C ARG A 260 14.60 1.54 -11.08
N ALA A 261 15.18 2.49 -11.80
CA ALA A 261 15.50 3.82 -11.27
C ALA A 261 14.27 4.47 -10.60
N ALA A 262 14.50 5.33 -9.60
CA ALA A 262 13.47 6.15 -8.99
C ALA A 262 13.95 7.59 -8.91
N LYS A 263 13.21 8.49 -9.57
CA LYS A 263 13.57 9.89 -9.76
C LYS A 263 12.42 10.78 -9.30
N MET A 264 12.74 11.84 -8.56
CA MET A 264 11.83 12.93 -8.23
C MET A 264 12.28 14.19 -8.98
N VAL A 265 11.35 14.85 -9.66
CA VAL A 265 11.56 16.10 -10.41
C VAL A 265 10.73 17.19 -9.76
N CYS A 266 11.38 18.20 -9.18
CA CYS A 266 10.70 19.31 -8.54
C CYS A 266 10.83 20.59 -9.37
N LEU A 267 9.78 21.41 -9.37
CA LEU A 267 9.79 22.74 -9.99
C LEU A 267 9.08 23.76 -9.09
N ASN A 268 9.66 24.95 -8.94
CA ASN A 268 9.05 26.06 -8.20
C ASN A 268 7.92 26.66 -9.03
N LEU A 269 6.86 27.09 -8.34
CA LEU A 269 5.63 27.61 -8.93
C LEU A 269 5.79 28.88 -9.82
N ASP A 270 6.91 29.59 -9.69
CA ASP A 270 7.23 30.83 -10.42
C ASP A 270 8.01 30.61 -11.74
N HIS A 271 8.29 29.36 -12.12
CA HIS A 271 9.12 29.05 -13.28
C HIS A 271 8.41 29.37 -14.62
N PRO A 272 9.09 29.89 -15.67
CA PRO A 272 8.47 30.20 -16.96
C PRO A 272 7.74 29.00 -17.59
N ASP A 273 8.38 27.83 -17.57
CA ASP A 273 7.86 26.60 -18.16
C ASP A 273 6.91 25.82 -17.22
N VAL A 274 6.50 26.39 -16.07
CA VAL A 274 5.74 25.65 -15.02
C VAL A 274 4.44 25.04 -15.56
N MET A 275 3.73 25.76 -16.44
CA MET A 275 2.49 25.28 -17.07
C MET A 275 2.72 24.06 -17.97
N GLU A 276 3.86 23.99 -18.67
CA GLU A 276 4.19 22.82 -19.50
C GLU A 276 4.61 21.64 -18.64
N PHE A 277 5.33 21.90 -17.55
CA PHE A 277 5.72 20.89 -16.56
C PHE A 277 4.49 20.25 -15.89
N ILE A 278 3.55 21.07 -15.42
CA ILE A 278 2.26 20.63 -14.86
C ILE A 278 1.52 19.73 -15.87
N ARG A 279 1.37 20.19 -17.12
CA ARG A 279 0.65 19.45 -18.18
C ARG A 279 1.42 18.28 -18.79
N TRP A 280 2.68 18.04 -18.41
CA TRP A 280 3.57 17.16 -19.17
C TRP A 280 3.05 15.72 -19.26
N LYS A 281 2.82 15.05 -18.12
CA LYS A 281 2.35 13.66 -18.12
C LYS A 281 0.98 13.52 -18.76
N VAL A 282 0.06 14.48 -18.53
CA VAL A 282 -1.26 14.55 -19.19
C VAL A 282 -1.14 14.45 -20.72
N VAL A 283 -0.24 15.25 -21.31
CA VAL A 283 -0.02 15.28 -22.77
C VAL A 283 0.67 13.99 -23.27
N GLU A 284 1.49 13.34 -22.45
CA GLU A 284 2.16 12.09 -22.81
C GLU A 284 1.19 10.89 -22.74
N GLU A 285 0.28 10.83 -21.77
CA GLU A 285 -0.80 9.83 -21.71
C GLU A 285 -1.79 9.96 -22.86
N GLN A 286 -2.10 11.19 -23.28
CA GLN A 286 -2.89 11.45 -24.50
C GLN A 286 -2.23 10.86 -25.76
N LYS A 287 -0.89 10.78 -25.82
CA LYS A 287 -0.16 10.09 -26.90
C LYS A 287 -0.30 8.57 -26.78
N VAL A 288 -0.22 7.99 -25.58
CA VAL A 288 -0.48 6.55 -25.36
C VAL A 288 -1.87 6.18 -25.88
N ALA A 289 -2.90 6.93 -25.49
CA ALA A 289 -4.27 6.72 -25.96
C ALA A 289 -4.37 6.80 -27.51
N SER A 290 -3.70 7.77 -28.12
CA SER A 290 -3.64 7.94 -29.57
C SER A 290 -2.94 6.77 -30.28
N LEU A 291 -1.83 6.26 -29.72
CA LEU A 291 -1.09 5.10 -30.24
C LEU A 291 -1.93 3.82 -30.17
N VAL A 292 -2.58 3.56 -29.04
CA VAL A 292 -3.45 2.40 -28.81
C VAL A 292 -4.66 2.40 -29.76
N ALA A 293 -5.32 3.55 -29.90
CA ALA A 293 -6.44 3.72 -30.82
C ALA A 293 -6.00 3.53 -32.29
N GLY A 294 -4.90 4.18 -32.67
CA GLY A 294 -4.32 4.11 -34.00
C GLY A 294 -3.86 2.69 -34.38
N SER A 295 -3.20 1.96 -33.49
CA SER A 295 -2.71 0.62 -33.77
C SER A 295 -3.84 -0.37 -34.03
N ARG A 296 -4.87 -0.35 -33.17
CA ARG A 296 -6.04 -1.24 -33.26
C ARG A 296 -6.89 -0.93 -34.49
N LEU A 297 -7.12 0.34 -34.79
CA LEU A 297 -7.86 0.76 -35.99
C LEU A 297 -7.09 0.43 -37.28
N GLY A 298 -5.78 0.68 -37.29
CA GLY A 298 -4.87 0.34 -38.38
C GLY A 298 -4.91 -1.16 -38.70
N LYS A 299 -4.64 -2.02 -37.71
CA LYS A 299 -4.72 -3.48 -37.87
C LYS A 299 -6.08 -3.93 -38.40
N ARG A 300 -7.18 -3.45 -37.81
CA ARG A 300 -8.55 -3.82 -38.23
C ARG A 300 -8.82 -3.46 -39.70
N ARG A 301 -8.47 -2.24 -40.12
CA ARG A 301 -8.72 -1.77 -41.49
C ARG A 301 -7.79 -2.43 -42.51
N LEU A 302 -6.53 -2.66 -42.17
CA LEU A 302 -5.58 -3.37 -43.02
C LEU A 302 -5.94 -4.86 -43.17
N LEU A 303 -6.41 -5.52 -42.11
CA LEU A 303 -6.96 -6.89 -42.19
C LEU A 303 -8.21 -6.94 -43.07
N ALA A 304 -9.11 -5.96 -42.98
CA ALA A 304 -10.29 -5.88 -43.85
C ALA A 304 -9.92 -5.72 -45.33
N VAL A 305 -8.89 -4.93 -45.66
CA VAL A 305 -8.33 -4.83 -47.02
C VAL A 305 -7.73 -6.17 -47.48
N LEU A 306 -6.96 -6.84 -46.62
CA LEU A 306 -6.36 -8.16 -46.92
C LEU A 306 -7.41 -9.26 -47.15
N GLN A 307 -8.50 -9.24 -46.38
CA GLN A 307 -9.62 -10.17 -46.52
C GLN A 307 -10.45 -9.87 -47.77
N ALA A 308 -10.76 -8.59 -48.03
CA ALA A 308 -11.56 -8.19 -49.18
C ALA A 308 -10.89 -8.47 -50.54
N ALA A 309 -9.56 -8.61 -50.57
CA ALA A 309 -8.82 -9.04 -51.76
C ALA A 309 -9.01 -10.54 -52.09
N ARG A 310 -9.61 -11.34 -51.20
CA ARG A 310 -9.96 -12.74 -51.46
C ARG A 310 -11.38 -12.83 -51.98
N THR A 311 -11.56 -13.62 -53.03
CA THR A 311 -12.86 -13.90 -53.67
C THR A 311 -13.07 -15.41 -53.77
N PRO A 312 -14.30 -15.90 -54.02
CA PRO A 312 -14.53 -17.32 -54.29
C PRO A 312 -13.78 -17.87 -55.51
N ALA A 313 -13.31 -16.99 -56.42
CA ALA A 313 -12.55 -17.36 -57.61
C ALA A 313 -11.02 -17.28 -57.43
N GLY A 314 -10.54 -16.99 -56.22
CA GLY A 314 -9.12 -16.75 -55.93
C GLY A 314 -8.87 -15.31 -55.45
N ILE A 315 -7.65 -14.83 -55.65
CA ILE A 315 -7.22 -13.51 -55.17
C ILE A 315 -7.40 -12.47 -56.28
N GLU A 316 -8.16 -11.41 -55.99
CA GLU A 316 -8.28 -10.23 -56.84
C GLU A 316 -7.95 -8.98 -56.01
N ALA A 317 -6.68 -8.58 -56.11
CA ALA A 317 -6.07 -7.48 -55.36
C ALA A 317 -6.14 -6.13 -56.10
N ASP A 318 -6.76 -6.04 -57.29
CA ASP A 318 -7.03 -4.77 -57.97
C ASP A 318 -8.38 -4.17 -57.50
N PRO A 319 -8.40 -3.02 -56.77
CA PRO A 319 -9.65 -2.37 -56.34
C PRO A 319 -10.51 -1.85 -57.51
N LYS A 320 -9.98 -1.77 -58.74
CA LYS A 320 -10.78 -1.49 -59.94
C LYS A 320 -11.66 -2.68 -60.33
N LYS A 321 -11.20 -3.91 -60.11
CA LYS A 321 -11.90 -5.14 -60.48
C LYS A 321 -12.75 -5.71 -59.34
N ASN A 322 -12.38 -5.44 -58.08
CA ASN A 322 -13.06 -5.94 -56.89
C ASN A 322 -13.78 -4.82 -56.12
N PRO A 323 -15.14 -4.73 -56.18
CA PRO A 323 -15.90 -3.69 -55.49
C PRO A 323 -15.82 -3.74 -53.96
N ALA A 324 -15.70 -4.94 -53.37
CA ALA A 324 -15.58 -5.11 -51.92
C ALA A 324 -14.23 -4.55 -51.43
N LEU A 325 -13.14 -4.89 -52.14
CA LEU A 325 -11.82 -4.32 -51.91
C LEU A 325 -11.81 -2.81 -52.10
N ARG A 326 -12.54 -2.29 -53.09
CA ARG A 326 -12.69 -0.84 -53.30
C ARG A 326 -13.34 -0.14 -52.11
N SER A 327 -14.37 -0.73 -51.48
CA SER A 327 -14.95 -0.17 -50.25
C SER A 327 -13.97 -0.27 -49.08
N ALA A 328 -13.33 -1.43 -48.89
CA ALA A 328 -12.35 -1.62 -47.80
C ALA A 328 -11.19 -0.60 -47.88
N VAL A 329 -10.66 -0.33 -49.07
CA VAL A 329 -9.63 0.70 -49.31
C VAL A 329 -10.15 2.11 -49.04
N ARG A 330 -11.36 2.44 -49.49
CA ARG A 330 -12.01 3.74 -49.20
C ARG A 330 -12.21 3.94 -47.70
N GLU A 331 -12.65 2.91 -46.98
CA GLU A 331 -12.88 2.94 -45.55
C GLU A 331 -11.57 2.99 -44.74
N ALA A 332 -10.50 2.34 -45.21
CA ALA A 332 -9.17 2.48 -44.61
C ALA A 332 -8.66 3.93 -44.72
N ARG A 333 -8.83 4.57 -45.89
CA ARG A 333 -8.49 5.99 -46.08
C ARG A 333 -9.35 6.93 -45.22
N ALA A 334 -10.65 6.69 -45.14
CA ALA A 334 -11.56 7.43 -44.27
C ALA A 334 -11.24 7.24 -42.76
N ALA A 335 -10.55 6.15 -42.41
CA ALA A 335 -10.04 5.87 -41.08
C ALA A 335 -8.57 6.32 -40.87
N PHE A 336 -8.06 7.22 -41.72
CA PHE A 336 -6.71 7.79 -41.64
C PHE A 336 -5.55 6.78 -41.73
N VAL A 337 -5.78 5.58 -42.27
CA VAL A 337 -4.71 4.60 -42.49
C VAL A 337 -3.77 5.13 -43.59
N PRO A 338 -2.45 5.22 -43.35
CA PRO A 338 -1.52 5.77 -44.33
C PRO A 338 -1.50 4.95 -45.63
N GLU A 339 -1.55 5.63 -46.78
CA GLU A 339 -1.62 5.00 -48.11
C GLU A 339 -0.50 3.98 -48.33
N ALA A 340 0.71 4.24 -47.82
CA ALA A 340 1.85 3.32 -47.90
C ALA A 340 1.58 1.95 -47.26
N TYR A 341 0.78 1.86 -46.19
CA TYR A 341 0.37 0.59 -45.59
C TYR A 341 -0.72 -0.10 -46.39
N ILE A 342 -1.67 0.65 -46.95
CA ILE A 342 -2.72 0.11 -47.82
C ILE A 342 -2.08 -0.54 -49.06
N GLN A 343 -1.14 0.15 -49.72
CA GLN A 343 -0.43 -0.38 -50.89
C GLN A 343 0.43 -1.61 -50.55
N LYS A 344 1.12 -1.62 -49.41
CA LYS A 344 1.84 -2.84 -48.93
C LYS A 344 0.90 -4.02 -48.76
N VAL A 345 -0.28 -3.81 -48.16
CA VAL A 345 -1.28 -4.89 -47.98
C VAL A 345 -1.80 -5.41 -49.32
N LEU A 346 -2.08 -4.54 -50.29
CA LEU A 346 -2.48 -4.97 -51.64
C LEU A 346 -1.38 -5.80 -52.33
N GLN A 347 -0.11 -5.42 -52.17
CA GLN A 347 1.03 -6.16 -52.73
C GLN A 347 1.20 -7.55 -52.11
N VAL A 348 1.11 -7.70 -50.78
CA VAL A 348 1.24 -9.02 -50.14
C VAL A 348 -0.01 -9.88 -50.33
N ALA A 349 -1.20 -9.25 -50.44
CA ALA A 349 -2.43 -9.95 -50.82
C ALA A 349 -2.26 -10.60 -52.20
N ALA A 350 -1.76 -9.87 -53.20
CA ALA A 350 -1.48 -10.41 -54.54
C ALA A 350 -0.47 -11.56 -54.56
N GLN A 351 0.37 -11.69 -53.53
CA GLN A 351 1.35 -12.78 -53.36
C GLN A 351 0.79 -14.01 -52.61
N GLY A 352 -0.48 -13.99 -52.20
CA GLY A 352 -1.10 -15.10 -51.48
C GLY A 352 -0.96 -15.07 -49.96
N VAL A 353 -0.41 -14.00 -49.38
CA VAL A 353 -0.19 -13.91 -47.92
C VAL A 353 -1.52 -13.89 -47.18
N THR A 354 -1.68 -14.80 -46.21
CA THR A 354 -2.95 -14.99 -45.49
C THR A 354 -3.06 -14.25 -44.16
N GLU A 355 -1.95 -13.77 -43.61
CA GLU A 355 -1.86 -13.17 -42.27
C GLU A 355 -1.11 -11.83 -42.31
N LEU A 356 -1.48 -10.91 -41.40
CA LEU A 356 -0.84 -9.61 -41.26
C LEU A 356 -0.32 -9.44 -39.84
N HIS A 357 1.01 -9.43 -39.69
CA HIS A 357 1.61 -9.01 -38.44
C HIS A 357 1.64 -7.47 -38.36
N PHE A 358 0.76 -6.92 -37.53
CA PHE A 358 0.71 -5.50 -37.18
C PHE A 358 0.65 -5.42 -35.65
N PRO A 359 1.64 -4.80 -34.97
CA PRO A 359 1.66 -4.67 -33.52
C PRO A 359 0.42 -3.95 -32.98
N GLU A 360 -0.12 -4.42 -31.87
CA GLU A 360 -1.17 -3.73 -31.12
C GLU A 360 -0.68 -3.36 -29.74
N TYR A 361 -1.12 -2.19 -29.29
CA TYR A 361 -0.95 -1.76 -27.91
C TYR A 361 -2.24 -1.94 -27.10
N ASP A 362 -2.06 -1.97 -25.79
CA ASP A 362 -3.07 -1.60 -24.80
C ASP A 362 -2.45 -0.55 -23.85
N THR A 363 -3.00 -0.42 -22.66
CA THR A 363 -2.69 0.66 -21.70
C THR A 363 -2.05 0.14 -20.41
N ASP A 364 -1.49 -1.07 -20.39
CA ASP A 364 -0.64 -1.50 -19.28
C ASP A 364 0.58 -0.55 -19.18
N TRP A 365 0.90 -0.11 -17.97
CA TRP A 365 2.00 0.80 -17.66
C TRP A 365 3.38 0.20 -17.94
N ASP A 366 3.49 -1.13 -17.95
CA ASP A 366 4.68 -1.87 -18.39
C ASP A 366 4.67 -2.18 -19.91
N SER A 367 3.68 -1.69 -20.68
CA SER A 367 3.57 -1.93 -22.13
C SER A 367 4.52 -1.09 -22.98
N ASP A 368 4.79 -1.58 -24.20
CA ASP A 368 5.57 -0.87 -25.22
C ASP A 368 5.04 0.54 -25.52
N ALA A 369 3.74 0.81 -25.35
CA ALA A 369 3.19 2.15 -25.58
C ALA A 369 3.67 3.14 -24.51
N TYR A 370 3.59 2.79 -23.23
CA TYR A 370 4.12 3.61 -22.13
C TYR A 370 5.65 3.76 -22.23
N LEU A 371 6.36 2.71 -22.65
CA LEU A 371 7.80 2.77 -22.94
C LEU A 371 8.16 3.71 -24.13
N THR A 372 7.18 4.11 -24.97
CA THR A 372 7.41 5.05 -26.09
C THR A 372 7.08 6.51 -25.79
N VAL A 373 6.41 6.84 -24.68
CA VAL A 373 6.15 8.24 -24.26
C VAL A 373 7.11 8.71 -23.17
N SER A 374 7.10 10.00 -22.82
CA SER A 374 8.01 10.57 -21.82
C SER A 374 7.34 10.85 -20.47
N GLY A 375 8.16 11.11 -19.45
CA GLY A 375 7.73 11.49 -18.10
C GLY A 375 7.21 10.32 -17.25
N GLN A 376 7.54 9.08 -17.60
CA GLN A 376 7.02 7.88 -16.92
C GLN A 376 7.98 7.32 -15.86
N ASN A 377 9.24 7.75 -15.86
CA ASN A 377 10.29 7.27 -14.97
C ASN A 377 10.61 8.25 -13.82
N SER A 378 9.79 9.28 -13.64
CA SER A 378 9.87 10.22 -12.51
C SER A 378 8.52 10.50 -11.86
N ASN A 379 8.54 10.71 -10.56
CA ASN A 379 7.51 11.47 -9.86
C ASN A 379 7.82 12.95 -10.06
N ASN A 380 6.80 13.76 -10.33
CA ASN A 380 6.91 15.19 -10.54
C ASN A 380 6.26 15.92 -9.35
N SER A 381 6.79 17.06 -8.93
CA SER A 381 6.19 17.86 -7.86
C SER A 381 6.39 19.36 -8.08
N VAL A 382 5.38 20.15 -7.73
CA VAL A 382 5.47 21.61 -7.71
C VAL A 382 5.71 22.10 -6.28
N ARG A 383 6.67 23.01 -6.12
CA ARG A 383 7.04 23.59 -4.83
C ARG A 383 6.32 24.92 -4.65
N VAL A 384 5.46 24.98 -3.64
CA VAL A 384 4.50 26.07 -3.39
C VAL A 384 4.90 26.81 -2.11
N PRO A 385 5.16 28.13 -2.16
CA PRO A 385 5.42 28.94 -0.97
C PRO A 385 4.11 29.36 -0.28
N ASN A 386 4.15 29.64 1.03
CA ASN A 386 2.95 30.08 1.78
C ASN A 386 2.35 31.38 1.19
N SER A 387 3.18 32.26 0.64
CA SER A 387 2.75 33.49 -0.04
C SER A 387 1.94 33.27 -1.33
N PHE A 388 1.93 32.05 -1.90
CA PHE A 388 1.00 31.74 -2.99
C PHE A 388 -0.44 31.67 -2.50
N PHE A 389 -0.68 31.02 -1.35
CA PHE A 389 -2.02 30.93 -0.77
C PHE A 389 -2.57 32.32 -0.40
N GLU A 390 -1.71 33.21 0.12
CA GLU A 390 -2.08 34.62 0.33
C GLU A 390 -2.49 35.38 -0.94
N VAL A 391 -1.96 35.00 -2.11
CA VAL A 391 -2.32 35.61 -3.41
C VAL A 391 -3.59 34.96 -3.96
N LEU A 392 -3.74 33.64 -3.77
CA LEU A 392 -4.92 32.87 -4.15
C LEU A 392 -6.18 33.35 -3.41
N GLU A 393 -6.11 33.48 -2.07
CA GLU A 393 -7.20 34.02 -1.23
C GLU A 393 -7.64 35.44 -1.64
N LYS A 394 -6.72 36.24 -2.21
CA LYS A 394 -6.97 37.61 -2.66
C LYS A 394 -7.37 37.72 -4.14
N GLY A 395 -7.51 36.59 -4.85
CA GLY A 395 -7.83 36.57 -6.29
C GLY A 395 -6.76 37.22 -7.18
N GLY A 396 -5.49 37.16 -6.76
CA GLY A 396 -4.39 37.85 -7.43
C GLY A 396 -3.75 37.10 -8.60
N GLU A 397 -2.81 37.77 -9.28
CA GLU A 397 -1.98 37.17 -10.33
C GLU A 397 -0.62 36.72 -9.80
N TRP A 398 -0.22 35.50 -10.13
CA TRP A 398 1.11 34.95 -9.86
C TRP A 398 2.11 35.31 -10.99
N PRO A 399 3.26 35.92 -10.69
CA PRO A 399 4.27 36.28 -11.69
C PRO A 399 5.24 35.12 -11.98
N LEU A 400 5.37 34.75 -13.26
CA LEU A 400 6.42 33.84 -13.73
C LEU A 400 7.69 34.62 -14.10
N ARG A 401 8.86 34.13 -13.67
CA ARG A 401 10.13 34.90 -13.66
C ARG A 401 11.24 34.20 -14.45
N ARG A 402 11.86 34.93 -15.38
CA ARG A 402 13.00 34.43 -16.17
C ARG A 402 14.21 34.13 -15.30
N ARG A 403 14.96 33.07 -15.62
CA ARG A 403 16.16 32.72 -14.84
C ARG A 403 17.41 33.49 -15.28
N THR A 404 17.40 34.08 -16.48
CA THR A 404 18.52 34.91 -16.96
C THR A 404 18.57 36.33 -16.38
N ASP A 405 17.45 36.93 -15.95
CA ASP A 405 17.43 38.31 -15.44
C ASP A 405 16.31 38.67 -14.44
N ASP A 406 15.62 37.67 -13.86
CA ASP A 406 14.48 37.80 -12.92
C ASP A 406 13.29 38.67 -13.39
N LYS A 407 13.27 39.14 -14.64
CA LYS A 407 12.12 39.88 -15.15
C LYS A 407 10.91 38.96 -15.25
N VAL A 408 9.75 39.49 -14.88
CA VAL A 408 8.46 38.83 -15.06
C VAL A 408 8.24 38.63 -16.57
N THR A 409 8.18 37.37 -17.01
CA THR A 409 7.92 37.03 -18.42
C THR A 409 6.42 37.01 -18.72
N LYS A 410 5.64 36.56 -17.74
CA LYS A 410 4.19 36.39 -17.83
C LYS A 410 3.59 36.48 -16.43
N LYS A 411 2.35 36.91 -16.32
CA LYS A 411 1.51 36.70 -15.14
C LYS A 411 0.38 35.73 -15.47
N ILE A 412 -0.02 34.94 -14.49
CA ILE A 412 -1.13 33.98 -14.59
C ILE A 412 -2.02 34.19 -13.36
N PRO A 413 -3.35 34.24 -13.46
CA PRO A 413 -4.24 34.22 -12.30
C PRO A 413 -3.86 33.05 -11.36
N ALA A 414 -3.75 33.31 -10.06
CA ALA A 414 -3.35 32.27 -9.10
C ALA A 414 -4.36 31.11 -9.08
N GLU A 415 -5.65 31.43 -9.22
CA GLU A 415 -6.76 30.49 -9.44
C GLU A 415 -6.49 29.58 -10.65
N GLN A 416 -6.26 30.15 -11.84
CA GLN A 416 -5.93 29.36 -13.05
C GLN A 416 -4.72 28.44 -12.84
N LEU A 417 -3.67 28.92 -12.14
CA LEU A 417 -2.47 28.10 -11.92
C LEU A 417 -2.73 26.96 -10.93
N TRP A 418 -3.58 27.19 -9.92
CA TRP A 418 -4.02 26.16 -8.97
C TRP A 418 -4.94 25.13 -9.64
N ASP A 419 -5.90 25.59 -10.45
CA ASP A 419 -6.81 24.75 -11.24
C ASP A 419 -6.04 23.80 -12.18
N GLU A 420 -4.93 24.28 -12.77
CA GLU A 420 -4.11 23.47 -13.68
C GLU A 420 -3.26 22.43 -12.93
N ILE A 421 -2.79 22.75 -11.72
CA ILE A 421 -2.13 21.78 -10.83
C ILE A 421 -3.12 20.70 -10.41
N ALA A 422 -4.31 21.10 -9.95
CA ALA A 422 -5.39 20.18 -9.58
C ALA A 422 -5.80 19.32 -10.77
N TYR A 423 -6.04 19.92 -11.95
CA TYR A 423 -6.37 19.21 -13.18
C TYR A 423 -5.29 18.22 -13.63
N ALA A 424 -4.00 18.54 -13.48
CA ALA A 424 -2.93 17.61 -13.83
C ALA A 424 -2.80 16.46 -12.82
N ALA A 425 -2.79 16.77 -11.52
CA ALA A 425 -2.80 15.75 -10.47
C ALA A 425 -4.02 14.83 -10.57
N TRP A 426 -5.17 15.38 -10.97
CA TRP A 426 -6.38 14.66 -11.35
C TRP A 426 -6.20 13.81 -12.59
N ALA A 427 -5.62 14.34 -13.66
CA ALA A 427 -5.56 13.63 -14.94
C ALA A 427 -4.56 12.47 -14.94
N CYS A 428 -3.37 12.62 -14.34
CA CYS A 428 -2.23 11.73 -14.60
C CYS A 428 -1.32 11.48 -13.38
N ALA A 429 -1.88 11.48 -12.17
CA ALA A 429 -1.16 11.25 -10.92
C ALA A 429 -0.13 12.32 -10.48
N ASP A 430 0.10 13.37 -11.27
CA ASP A 430 1.23 14.28 -11.15
C ASP A 430 0.88 15.69 -11.66
N PRO A 431 1.48 16.78 -11.14
CA PRO A 431 2.52 16.79 -10.11
C PRO A 431 1.97 16.78 -8.68
N GLY A 432 2.72 16.18 -7.75
CA GLY A 432 2.50 16.34 -6.31
C GLY A 432 2.91 17.73 -5.78
N LEU A 433 2.76 17.95 -4.47
CA LEU A 433 3.05 19.24 -3.83
C LEU A 433 4.15 19.15 -2.77
N GLN A 434 4.94 20.23 -2.64
CA GLN A 434 5.89 20.43 -1.54
C GLN A 434 5.78 21.86 -1.02
N TYR A 435 5.48 22.02 0.27
CA TYR A 435 5.28 23.32 0.92
C TYR A 435 6.63 23.99 1.24
N ASP A 436 7.17 24.75 0.29
CA ASP A 436 8.54 25.29 0.34
C ASP A 436 8.82 26.08 1.63
N THR A 437 7.89 26.94 2.05
CA THR A 437 8.11 27.79 3.23
C THR A 437 8.17 26.95 4.51
N THR A 438 7.16 26.11 4.77
CA THR A 438 7.10 25.25 5.96
C THR A 438 8.32 24.33 6.08
N ILE A 439 8.78 23.76 4.97
CA ILE A 439 10.00 22.92 4.92
C ILE A 439 11.23 23.71 5.40
N ASN A 440 11.34 24.99 5.02
CA ASN A 440 12.49 25.83 5.37
C ASN A 440 12.42 26.45 6.77
N GLU A 441 11.23 26.65 7.32
CA GLU A 441 11.05 27.09 8.72
C GLU A 441 11.56 26.04 9.73
N TRP A 442 11.44 24.76 9.38
CA TRP A 442 11.99 23.63 10.14
C TRP A 442 13.44 23.27 9.77
N HIS A 443 14.08 24.03 8.87
CA HIS A 443 15.45 23.71 8.44
C HIS A 443 16.47 23.97 9.56
N THR A 444 17.26 22.93 9.86
CA THR A 444 18.35 22.95 10.84
C THR A 444 19.61 23.67 10.36
N CYS A 445 19.82 23.82 9.04
CA CYS A 445 21.03 24.40 8.46
C CYS A 445 20.80 25.50 7.38
N PRO A 446 19.95 26.52 7.65
CA PRO A 446 19.57 27.54 6.65
C PRO A 446 20.73 28.45 6.21
N GLU A 447 21.83 28.53 6.96
CA GLU A 447 23.03 29.25 6.53
C GLU A 447 23.80 28.51 5.40
N ASP A 448 23.35 27.30 5.02
CA ASP A 448 23.99 26.43 4.00
C ASP A 448 23.08 25.95 2.83
N GLY A 449 21.72 26.04 2.86
CA GLY A 449 20.90 25.52 1.71
C GLY A 449 19.35 25.38 1.81
N ARG A 450 18.76 24.44 1.01
CA ARG A 450 17.30 24.18 0.78
C ARG A 450 16.92 22.70 0.43
N ILE A 451 15.63 22.29 0.56
CA ILE A 451 15.14 20.87 0.73
C ILE A 451 13.93 20.41 -0.16
N ASN A 452 13.76 19.09 -0.47
CA ASN A 452 12.71 18.48 -1.36
C ASN A 452 12.28 16.97 -1.07
N ALA A 453 11.08 16.47 -1.53
CA ALA A 453 10.54 15.05 -1.74
C ALA A 453 9.22 14.53 -0.98
N SER A 454 8.52 13.43 -1.45
CA SER A 454 7.26 12.79 -0.85
C SER A 454 6.50 11.66 -1.67
N ASN A 455 5.97 10.50 -1.13
CA ASN A 455 4.99 9.51 -1.76
C ASN A 455 4.55 8.15 -1.00
N PRO A 456 3.25 7.86 -0.61
CA PRO A 456 2.77 6.51 -0.07
C PRO A 456 1.41 5.81 -0.56
N CYS A 457 0.54 5.11 0.26
CA CYS A 457 -0.61 4.20 -0.15
C CYS A 457 -1.89 3.92 0.78
N VAL A 458 -3.00 3.27 0.30
CA VAL A 458 -4.33 2.94 1.01
C VAL A 458 -4.83 1.47 1.25
N ALA A 459 -5.71 0.79 0.45
CA ALA A 459 -6.50 -0.41 0.89
C ALA A 459 -7.04 -1.40 -0.22
N GLY A 460 -6.73 -2.72 -0.19
CA GLY A 460 -6.68 -3.64 -1.37
C GLY A 460 -7.91 -4.38 -1.92
N ASP A 461 -8.20 -5.57 -1.38
CA ASP A 461 -9.49 -6.26 -1.61
C ASP A 461 -10.66 -5.56 -0.88
N THR A 462 -10.34 -4.49 -0.16
CA THR A 462 -11.26 -3.52 0.39
C THR A 462 -12.20 -2.99 -0.70
N LEU A 463 -13.50 -3.12 -0.43
CA LEU A 463 -14.56 -2.61 -1.30
C LEU A 463 -14.66 -1.10 -1.17
N VAL A 464 -14.26 -0.37 -2.21
CA VAL A 464 -14.51 1.06 -2.32
C VAL A 464 -15.92 1.30 -2.87
N ALA A 465 -16.60 2.31 -2.34
CA ALA A 465 -17.91 2.70 -2.81
C ALA A 465 -17.77 3.44 -4.15
N THR A 466 -18.54 3.02 -5.15
CA THR A 466 -18.58 3.67 -6.46
C THR A 466 -20.02 3.99 -6.87
N ALA A 467 -20.16 4.81 -7.93
CA ALA A 467 -21.45 5.06 -8.57
C ALA A 467 -22.13 3.78 -9.08
N GLU A 468 -21.32 2.75 -9.39
CA GLU A 468 -21.73 1.43 -9.87
C GLU A 468 -21.84 0.36 -8.77
N GLY A 469 -21.82 0.74 -7.48
CA GLY A 469 -21.93 -0.19 -6.35
C GLY A 469 -20.62 -0.35 -5.57
N TRP A 470 -20.43 -1.49 -4.91
CA TRP A 470 -19.20 -1.80 -4.19
C TRP A 470 -18.18 -2.50 -5.11
N GLN A 471 -16.94 -2.01 -5.19
CA GLN A 471 -15.89 -2.60 -6.04
C GLN A 471 -14.54 -2.66 -5.31
N ARG A 472 -13.75 -3.73 -5.47
CA ARG A 472 -12.44 -3.87 -4.81
C ARG A 472 -11.41 -2.90 -5.40
N ILE A 473 -10.62 -2.18 -4.58
CA ILE A 473 -9.59 -1.26 -5.11
C ILE A 473 -8.62 -1.96 -6.06
N ASP A 474 -8.19 -3.18 -5.74
CA ASP A 474 -7.18 -3.90 -6.51
C ASP A 474 -7.68 -4.24 -7.93
N SER A 475 -8.99 -4.50 -8.05
CA SER A 475 -9.67 -4.66 -9.32
C SER A 475 -9.85 -3.36 -10.11
N LEU A 476 -9.68 -2.20 -9.45
CA LEU A 476 -9.73 -0.86 -10.04
C LEU A 476 -8.34 -0.30 -10.37
N VAL A 477 -7.25 -0.97 -9.98
CA VAL A 477 -5.87 -0.54 -10.32
C VAL A 477 -5.70 -0.40 -11.83
N GLY A 478 -5.15 0.74 -12.25
CA GLY A 478 -5.00 1.08 -13.67
C GLY A 478 -6.33 1.34 -14.41
N LYS A 479 -7.43 1.56 -13.68
CA LYS A 479 -8.74 1.92 -14.23
C LYS A 479 -9.26 3.19 -13.56
N SER A 480 -10.03 3.98 -14.30
CA SER A 480 -10.79 5.09 -13.72
C SER A 480 -12.15 4.59 -13.21
N ALA A 481 -12.57 5.09 -12.06
CA ALA A 481 -13.85 4.75 -11.43
C ALA A 481 -14.49 6.00 -10.79
N ARG A 482 -15.82 6.01 -10.67
CA ARG A 482 -16.53 7.08 -9.96
C ARG A 482 -16.69 6.70 -8.50
N ILE A 483 -15.76 7.16 -7.67
CA ILE A 483 -15.66 6.84 -6.25
C ILE A 483 -16.57 7.76 -5.43
N ILE A 484 -17.15 7.28 -4.34
CA ILE A 484 -17.90 8.13 -3.41
C ILE A 484 -16.93 8.85 -2.46
N GLY A 485 -17.02 10.17 -2.39
CA GLY A 485 -16.25 11.02 -1.46
C GLY A 485 -16.88 11.14 -0.08
N SER A 486 -16.30 11.98 0.79
CA SER A 486 -16.83 12.21 2.15
C SER A 486 -18.22 12.86 2.15
N ASP A 487 -18.51 13.67 1.13
CA ASP A 487 -19.79 14.36 0.87
C ASP A 487 -20.93 13.43 0.39
N GLY A 488 -20.63 12.15 0.15
CA GLY A 488 -21.58 11.17 -0.37
C GLY A 488 -21.90 11.34 -1.86
N GLN A 489 -21.18 12.21 -2.60
CA GLN A 489 -21.31 12.37 -4.05
C GLN A 489 -20.29 11.52 -4.80
N THR A 490 -20.54 11.31 -6.11
CA THR A 490 -19.67 10.51 -6.99
C THR A 490 -18.62 11.38 -7.67
N HIS A 491 -17.35 11.17 -7.34
CA HIS A 491 -16.20 11.88 -7.91
C HIS A 491 -15.40 10.96 -8.83
N LEU A 492 -14.90 11.47 -9.96
CA LEU A 492 -14.18 10.65 -10.93
C LEU A 492 -12.71 10.53 -10.53
N VAL A 493 -12.31 9.36 -10.05
CA VAL A 493 -10.92 9.03 -9.73
C VAL A 493 -10.30 8.25 -10.89
N THR A 494 -9.18 8.75 -11.38
CA THR A 494 -8.33 8.16 -12.43
C THR A 494 -7.12 7.41 -11.83
N ARG A 495 -6.70 7.85 -10.63
CA ARG A 495 -5.42 7.56 -9.98
C ARG A 495 -5.58 6.47 -8.91
N ILE A 496 -5.70 5.21 -9.31
CA ILE A 496 -5.79 4.03 -8.43
C ILE A 496 -4.58 3.14 -8.68
N PHE A 497 -3.66 3.01 -7.71
CA PHE A 497 -2.29 2.53 -7.98
C PHE A 497 -1.63 1.80 -6.80
N PRO A 498 -0.74 0.82 -7.05
CA PRO A 498 0.09 0.21 -6.01
C PRO A 498 1.34 1.00 -5.66
N THR A 499 1.97 0.71 -4.52
CA THR A 499 3.41 0.99 -4.30
C THR A 499 4.26 -0.21 -3.86
N GLY A 500 3.66 -1.31 -3.38
CA GLY A 500 4.39 -2.58 -3.17
C GLY A 500 3.86 -3.46 -2.04
N ARG A 501 4.51 -4.60 -1.73
CA ARG A 501 4.10 -5.46 -0.59
C ARG A 501 4.47 -4.84 0.75
N LYS A 502 3.44 -4.54 1.55
CA LYS A 502 3.49 -4.11 2.94
C LYS A 502 2.20 -4.59 3.70
N PRO A 503 2.26 -5.13 4.93
CA PRO A 503 1.12 -5.22 5.90
C PRO A 503 -0.32 -5.82 5.64
N VAL A 504 -1.19 -6.07 6.68
CA VAL A 504 -2.70 -6.31 6.62
C VAL A 504 -3.63 -5.94 7.85
N PHE A 505 -4.57 -4.97 7.78
CA PHE A 505 -5.37 -4.46 8.95
C PHE A 505 -6.60 -5.27 9.36
N LEU A 506 -7.26 -4.79 10.42
CA LEU A 506 -8.72 -4.73 10.52
C LEU A 506 -9.25 -3.60 11.44
N LEU A 507 -9.62 -2.42 10.93
CA LEU A 507 -10.45 -1.43 11.66
C LEU A 507 -11.87 -1.96 11.79
N THR A 508 -12.44 -1.99 13.00
CA THR A 508 -13.76 -2.55 13.34
C THR A 508 -14.62 -1.55 14.12
N THR A 509 -15.86 -1.33 13.67
CA THR A 509 -16.83 -0.46 14.36
C THR A 509 -17.76 -1.23 15.34
N ARG A 510 -18.41 -0.52 16.27
CA ARG A 510 -19.33 -1.08 17.27
C ARG A 510 -20.61 -1.66 16.68
N SER A 511 -20.95 -1.35 15.43
CA SER A 511 -21.99 -2.06 14.68
C SER A 511 -21.44 -3.17 13.78
N GLY A 512 -20.14 -3.21 13.51
CA GLY A 512 -19.46 -4.36 12.87
C GLY A 512 -18.84 -4.09 11.51
N TYR A 513 -19.09 -2.92 10.90
CA TYR A 513 -18.42 -2.46 9.67
C TYR A 513 -16.90 -2.49 9.84
N GLN A 514 -16.17 -2.98 8.82
CA GLN A 514 -14.73 -3.28 8.90
C GLN A 514 -13.94 -2.92 7.64
N VAL A 515 -12.70 -2.40 7.80
CA VAL A 515 -11.77 -2.07 6.70
C VAL A 515 -10.33 -2.49 7.00
N ARG A 516 -9.53 -2.77 5.96
CA ARG A 516 -8.09 -3.07 6.07
C ARG A 516 -7.30 -2.17 5.09
N ILE A 517 -6.18 -1.57 5.52
CA ILE A 517 -5.69 -0.29 5.00
C ILE A 517 -4.23 0.00 5.41
N THR A 518 -3.27 0.19 4.50
CA THR A 518 -1.97 0.81 4.83
C THR A 518 -2.24 2.14 5.48
N ALA A 519 -1.79 2.17 6.74
CA ALA A 519 -1.19 3.86 9.00
C ALA A 519 -1.39 5.47 9.15
N ASP A 520 -0.46 6.37 8.76
CA ASP A 520 -0.73 7.81 8.60
C ASP A 520 -1.85 8.14 7.59
N HIS A 521 -2.39 7.14 6.88
CA HIS A 521 -3.66 7.18 6.18
C HIS A 521 -4.79 7.38 7.17
N ARG A 522 -5.63 8.35 6.87
CA ARG A 522 -6.56 8.89 7.83
C ARG A 522 -7.97 8.37 7.60
N VAL A 523 -8.77 8.38 8.64
CA VAL A 523 -10.19 8.04 8.63
C VAL A 523 -10.94 9.27 9.17
N LEU A 524 -12.02 9.66 8.49
CA LEU A 524 -12.78 10.85 8.83
C LEU A 524 -13.70 10.60 10.03
N THR A 525 -13.33 11.21 11.15
CA THR A 525 -14.08 11.25 12.41
C THR A 525 -14.92 12.52 12.50
N LEU A 526 -16.13 12.44 13.05
CA LEU A 526 -17.04 13.59 13.16
C LEU A 526 -16.51 14.69 14.07
N GLU A 527 -15.96 14.32 15.22
CA GLU A 527 -15.60 15.28 16.27
C GLU A 527 -14.26 15.98 15.99
N ARG A 528 -13.41 15.43 15.13
CA ARG A 528 -11.98 15.74 15.08
C ARG A 528 -11.36 15.79 13.68
N GLY A 529 -12.09 15.46 12.62
CA GLY A 529 -11.58 15.47 11.26
C GLY A 529 -10.78 14.21 10.92
N ASP A 530 -9.65 14.38 10.24
CA ASP A 530 -8.92 13.28 9.60
C ASP A 530 -7.90 12.70 10.56
N VAL A 531 -8.17 11.49 11.01
CA VAL A 531 -7.44 10.85 12.09
C VAL A 531 -6.70 9.69 11.49
N ALA A 532 -5.37 9.73 11.54
CA ALA A 532 -4.57 8.61 11.11
C ALA A 532 -5.09 7.38 11.84
N VAL A 533 -5.13 6.22 11.20
CA VAL A 533 -5.21 5.01 12.00
C VAL A 533 -3.80 4.85 12.63
N THR A 534 -3.67 5.42 13.84
CA THR A 534 -2.52 5.67 14.73
C THR A 534 -3.05 5.73 16.19
N ASP A 535 -3.27 6.90 16.80
CA ASP A 535 -4.53 7.50 17.28
C ASP A 535 -5.55 6.87 18.34
N LEU A 536 -5.96 5.59 18.53
CA LEU A 536 -7.21 5.22 19.31
C LEU A 536 -7.17 4.87 20.83
N ARG A 537 -8.29 5.14 21.54
CA ARG A 537 -9.03 4.10 22.31
C ARG A 537 -10.57 4.17 22.19
N PRO A 538 -11.30 3.05 22.02
CA PRO A 538 -12.61 2.96 21.36
C PRO A 538 -13.72 3.96 21.75
N GLY A 539 -14.38 4.53 20.74
CA GLY A 539 -15.57 5.38 20.91
C GLY A 539 -15.73 6.51 19.90
N ASP A 540 -14.68 6.86 19.15
CA ASP A 540 -14.71 7.91 18.13
C ASP A 540 -15.75 7.61 17.05
N ARG A 541 -16.50 8.63 16.61
CA ARG A 541 -17.62 8.46 15.70
C ARG A 541 -17.14 8.67 14.26
N LEU A 542 -17.12 7.58 13.50
CA LEU A 542 -16.77 7.56 12.09
C LEU A 542 -18.00 7.87 11.25
N THR A 543 -17.78 8.50 10.10
CA THR A 543 -18.83 8.67 9.08
C THR A 543 -19.01 7.36 8.32
N LEU A 544 -20.25 6.85 8.25
CA LEU A 544 -20.62 5.76 7.36
C LEU A 544 -21.23 6.30 6.06
N GLN A 545 -20.81 5.76 4.93
CA GLN A 545 -21.40 6.07 3.62
C GLN A 545 -21.69 4.79 2.82
N GLY A 546 -22.76 4.83 2.02
CA GLY A 546 -23.12 3.78 1.07
C GLY A 546 -22.66 4.11 -0.37
N PRO A 547 -22.62 3.11 -1.26
CA PRO A 547 -22.35 3.32 -2.69
C PRO A 547 -23.63 3.68 -3.45
N GLY A 548 -23.48 3.89 -4.76
CA GLY A 548 -24.58 3.77 -5.70
C GLY A 548 -25.08 2.32 -5.84
N PHE A 549 -25.89 2.08 -6.88
CA PHE A 549 -26.33 0.74 -7.26
C PHE A 549 -25.69 0.33 -8.58
N GLY A 550 -25.41 -0.95 -8.73
CA GLY A 550 -24.88 -1.48 -9.98
C GLY A 550 -25.93 -1.51 -11.10
N ARG A 551 -25.49 -2.01 -12.26
CA ARG A 551 -26.29 -1.99 -13.51
C ARG A 551 -26.75 -3.38 -13.94
N ARG A 552 -26.42 -4.42 -13.16
CA ARG A 552 -26.73 -5.81 -13.50
C ARG A 552 -28.14 -6.16 -13.08
N THR A 553 -29.03 -6.34 -14.05
CA THR A 553 -30.43 -6.70 -13.81
C THR A 553 -30.59 -8.19 -13.57
N LEU A 554 -31.49 -8.59 -12.65
CA LEU A 554 -31.95 -9.98 -12.49
C LEU A 554 -33.45 -9.99 -12.19
N ALA A 555 -34.18 -10.98 -12.70
CA ALA A 555 -35.62 -11.11 -12.44
C ALA A 555 -35.89 -11.21 -10.92
N PRO A 556 -36.74 -10.36 -10.32
CA PRO A 556 -36.90 -10.29 -8.86
C PRO A 556 -37.21 -11.62 -8.17
N ASP A 557 -38.03 -12.50 -8.77
CA ASP A 557 -38.35 -13.80 -8.16
C ASP A 557 -37.20 -14.83 -8.24
N LEU A 558 -36.27 -14.68 -9.19
CA LEU A 558 -35.03 -15.46 -9.20
C LEU A 558 -34.03 -14.92 -8.18
N ALA A 559 -33.93 -13.58 -8.07
CA ALA A 559 -33.14 -12.91 -7.04
C ALA A 559 -33.63 -13.30 -5.62
N LEU A 560 -34.95 -13.26 -5.39
CA LEU A 560 -35.61 -13.79 -4.20
C LEU A 560 -35.25 -15.25 -3.96
N GLY A 561 -35.31 -16.08 -5.00
CA GLY A 561 -34.90 -17.49 -4.96
C GLY A 561 -33.45 -17.69 -4.50
N ILE A 562 -32.52 -16.87 -4.98
CA ILE A 562 -31.10 -16.89 -4.56
C ILE A 562 -30.99 -16.49 -3.09
N GLY A 563 -31.71 -15.46 -2.64
CA GLY A 563 -31.80 -15.10 -1.23
C GLY A 563 -32.28 -16.25 -0.34
N VAL A 564 -33.38 -16.89 -0.71
CA VAL A 564 -33.92 -18.08 -0.01
C VAL A 564 -32.93 -19.26 -0.08
N ALA A 565 -32.16 -19.40 -1.17
CA ALA A 565 -31.14 -20.43 -1.29
C ALA A 565 -29.97 -20.22 -0.31
N VAL A 566 -29.59 -18.95 -0.10
CA VAL A 566 -28.56 -18.59 0.87
C VAL A 566 -29.04 -18.79 2.31
N GLY A 567 -30.33 -18.55 2.59
CA GLY A 567 -30.94 -18.87 3.89
C GLY A 567 -31.16 -20.39 4.10
N ASP A 568 -32.42 -20.83 4.11
CA ASP A 568 -32.83 -22.23 4.28
C ASP A 568 -32.58 -23.17 3.07
N GLY A 569 -31.68 -22.82 2.14
CA GLY A 569 -31.34 -23.64 0.98
C GLY A 569 -30.00 -24.37 1.07
N CYS A 570 -29.82 -25.39 0.22
CA CYS A 570 -28.55 -26.07 0.02
C CYS A 570 -28.39 -26.58 -1.43
N LEU A 571 -27.14 -26.75 -1.87
CA LEU A 571 -26.82 -27.42 -3.13
C LEU A 571 -26.30 -28.84 -2.86
N VAL A 572 -27.00 -29.84 -3.38
CA VAL A 572 -26.63 -31.26 -3.24
C VAL A 572 -26.07 -31.78 -4.56
N ARG A 573 -24.95 -32.51 -4.47
CA ARG A 573 -24.29 -33.19 -5.59
C ARG A 573 -24.56 -34.68 -5.49
N SER A 574 -25.06 -35.29 -6.56
CA SER A 574 -25.28 -36.74 -6.67
C SER A 574 -24.59 -37.29 -7.91
N ALA A 575 -23.79 -38.35 -7.73
CA ALA A 575 -23.18 -39.08 -8.84
C ALA A 575 -24.11 -40.22 -9.28
N THR A 576 -24.49 -40.26 -10.56
CA THR A 576 -25.31 -41.35 -11.13
C THR A 576 -24.72 -41.76 -12.48
N ALA A 577 -24.48 -43.06 -12.68
CA ALA A 577 -23.87 -43.61 -13.88
C ALA A 577 -22.58 -42.90 -14.34
N GLY A 578 -21.69 -42.60 -13.38
CA GLY A 578 -20.38 -41.98 -13.65
C GLY A 578 -20.42 -40.49 -14.02
N ARG A 579 -21.55 -39.80 -13.78
CA ARG A 579 -21.70 -38.36 -14.04
C ARG A 579 -22.32 -37.64 -12.85
N GLU A 580 -21.96 -36.37 -12.67
CA GLU A 580 -22.36 -35.54 -11.52
C GLU A 580 -23.60 -34.68 -11.86
N GLN A 581 -24.60 -34.68 -10.98
CA GLN A 581 -25.75 -33.79 -11.05
C GLN A 581 -25.83 -32.90 -9.80
N LYS A 582 -25.90 -31.59 -10.02
CA LYS A 582 -26.14 -30.59 -8.97
C LYS A 582 -27.64 -30.30 -8.84
N THR A 583 -28.13 -30.18 -7.61
CA THR A 583 -29.54 -29.90 -7.30
C THR A 583 -29.64 -28.85 -6.20
N VAL A 584 -30.28 -27.72 -6.48
CA VAL A 584 -30.65 -26.75 -5.44
C VAL A 584 -31.91 -27.25 -4.75
N ILE A 585 -31.88 -27.30 -3.43
CA ILE A 585 -33.02 -27.61 -2.56
C ILE A 585 -33.27 -26.38 -1.69
N LEU A 586 -34.52 -25.91 -1.68
CA LEU A 586 -35.01 -24.88 -0.79
C LEU A 586 -36.05 -25.50 0.15
N THR A 587 -35.97 -25.20 1.44
CA THR A 587 -36.96 -25.62 2.43
C THR A 587 -37.51 -24.42 3.20
N MET A 588 -38.77 -24.47 3.59
CA MET A 588 -39.41 -23.45 4.42
C MET A 588 -40.51 -24.09 5.29
N HIS A 589 -41.04 -23.37 6.27
CA HIS A 589 -42.21 -23.81 7.03
C HIS A 589 -43.45 -23.93 6.11
N ALA A 590 -44.37 -24.86 6.41
CA ALA A 590 -45.56 -25.11 5.56
C ALA A 590 -46.41 -23.85 5.31
N GLY A 591 -46.52 -22.97 6.31
CA GLY A 591 -47.23 -21.68 6.21
C GLY A 591 -46.60 -20.66 5.26
N GLU A 592 -45.34 -20.85 4.86
CA GLU A 592 -44.59 -19.94 3.97
C GLU A 592 -44.39 -20.55 2.57
N SER A 593 -45.05 -21.67 2.28
CA SER A 593 -45.03 -22.37 0.99
C SER A 593 -45.45 -21.55 -0.23
N GLY A 594 -46.05 -20.36 -0.03
CA GLY A 594 -46.29 -19.37 -1.08
C GLY A 594 -45.00 -18.71 -1.59
N VAL A 595 -43.99 -18.50 -0.74
CA VAL A 595 -42.67 -17.96 -1.12
C VAL A 595 -41.99 -18.92 -2.11
N LEU A 596 -41.96 -20.21 -1.78
CA LEU A 596 -41.43 -21.24 -2.67
C LEU A 596 -42.24 -21.39 -3.96
N ALA A 597 -43.52 -21.02 -3.97
CA ALA A 597 -44.34 -21.07 -5.18
C ALA A 597 -43.96 -19.95 -6.17
N SER A 598 -43.67 -18.73 -5.70
CA SER A 598 -43.12 -17.65 -6.54
C SER A 598 -41.80 -18.08 -7.19
N VAL A 599 -40.87 -18.61 -6.38
CA VAL A 599 -39.56 -19.09 -6.86
C VAL A 599 -39.72 -20.26 -7.85
N ALA A 600 -40.64 -21.20 -7.59
CA ALA A 600 -40.95 -22.29 -8.51
C ALA A 600 -41.45 -21.78 -9.87
N GLY A 601 -42.34 -20.77 -9.86
CA GLY A 601 -42.82 -20.09 -11.07
C GLY A 601 -41.67 -19.51 -11.89
N ALA A 602 -40.79 -18.74 -11.24
CA ALA A 602 -39.64 -18.11 -11.89
C ALA A 602 -38.60 -19.13 -12.44
N VAL A 603 -38.32 -20.20 -11.68
CA VAL A 603 -37.45 -21.31 -12.12
C VAL A 603 -38.06 -22.02 -13.34
N ASN A 604 -39.37 -22.29 -13.33
CA ASN A 604 -40.06 -22.91 -14.47
C ASN A 604 -40.08 -21.98 -15.71
N ALA A 605 -40.31 -20.68 -15.54
CA ALA A 605 -40.22 -19.70 -16.62
C ALA A 605 -38.81 -19.65 -17.22
N SER A 606 -37.77 -19.66 -16.39
CA SER A 606 -36.36 -19.70 -16.84
C SER A 606 -36.06 -20.98 -17.62
N LYS A 607 -36.50 -22.14 -17.12
CA LYS A 607 -36.38 -23.43 -17.83
C LYS A 607 -37.09 -23.41 -19.18
N ALA A 608 -38.29 -22.83 -19.26
CA ALA A 608 -39.05 -22.71 -20.50
C ALA A 608 -38.34 -21.80 -21.52
N ALA A 609 -37.82 -20.66 -21.09
CA ALA A 609 -37.03 -19.75 -21.92
C ALA A 609 -35.75 -20.44 -22.47
N LEU A 610 -34.99 -21.10 -21.60
CA LEU A 610 -33.77 -21.84 -22.01
C LEU A 610 -34.05 -22.97 -23.01
N LYS A 611 -35.20 -23.65 -22.87
CA LYS A 611 -35.64 -24.67 -23.82
C LYS A 611 -35.99 -24.09 -25.18
N ALA A 612 -36.62 -22.90 -25.23
CA ALA A 612 -36.94 -22.22 -26.49
C ALA A 612 -35.69 -21.86 -27.31
N VAL A 613 -34.53 -21.71 -26.67
CA VAL A 613 -33.22 -21.46 -27.30
C VAL A 613 -32.39 -22.76 -27.46
N GLY A 614 -33.04 -23.93 -27.42
CA GLY A 614 -32.44 -25.22 -27.81
C GLY A 614 -31.72 -26.00 -26.70
N SER A 615 -31.83 -25.63 -25.42
CA SER A 615 -31.21 -26.37 -24.32
C SER A 615 -31.81 -27.78 -24.15
N VAL A 616 -30.96 -28.81 -24.14
CA VAL A 616 -31.36 -30.22 -24.00
C VAL A 616 -31.57 -30.58 -22.53
N GLY A 617 -32.83 -30.64 -22.07
CA GLY A 617 -33.17 -31.00 -20.69
C GLY A 617 -34.58 -31.59 -20.55
N ARG A 618 -34.78 -32.45 -19.54
CA ARG A 618 -36.10 -33.04 -19.24
C ARG A 618 -37.08 -31.98 -18.74
N ASN A 619 -38.33 -32.09 -19.19
CA ASN A 619 -39.38 -31.08 -19.02
C ASN A 619 -40.20 -31.28 -17.74
N ASP A 620 -39.54 -31.71 -16.66
CA ASP A 620 -40.21 -31.99 -15.39
C ASP A 620 -40.42 -30.65 -14.67
N GLY A 621 -41.68 -30.23 -14.54
CA GLY A 621 -42.04 -28.98 -13.88
C GLY A 621 -41.63 -29.01 -12.40
N VAL A 622 -41.00 -27.94 -11.92
CA VAL A 622 -40.60 -27.82 -10.52
C VAL A 622 -41.81 -27.36 -9.70
N ALA A 623 -42.21 -28.14 -8.69
CA ALA A 623 -43.37 -27.84 -7.85
C ALA A 623 -43.01 -27.90 -6.36
N VAL A 624 -43.75 -27.15 -5.54
CA VAL A 624 -43.56 -27.12 -4.09
C VAL A 624 -44.14 -28.39 -3.47
N MET A 625 -43.26 -29.29 -3.02
CA MET A 625 -43.58 -30.41 -2.15
C MET A 625 -44.00 -29.89 -0.76
N ARG A 626 -44.92 -30.56 -0.08
CA ARG A 626 -45.47 -30.12 1.22
C ARG A 626 -45.66 -31.28 2.17
N SER A 627 -45.56 -31.01 3.47
CA SER A 627 -45.92 -31.89 4.58
C SER A 627 -46.76 -31.11 5.60
N SER A 628 -47.16 -31.75 6.70
CA SER A 628 -47.88 -31.09 7.80
C SER A 628 -47.09 -29.97 8.49
N THR A 629 -45.76 -29.97 8.39
CA THR A 629 -44.87 -29.02 9.09
C THR A 629 -43.92 -28.24 8.18
N GLY A 630 -43.72 -28.67 6.93
CA GLY A 630 -42.75 -28.05 6.01
C GLY A 630 -43.19 -28.00 4.56
N ALA A 631 -42.45 -27.20 3.78
CA ALA A 631 -42.53 -27.10 2.34
C ALA A 631 -41.13 -27.17 1.73
N ARG A 632 -41.01 -27.76 0.54
CA ARG A 632 -39.72 -28.00 -0.13
C ARG A 632 -39.83 -27.80 -1.64
N LEU A 633 -38.83 -27.15 -2.21
CA LEU A 633 -38.63 -27.00 -3.64
C LEU A 633 -37.28 -27.62 -4.00
N ALA A 634 -37.17 -28.38 -5.08
CA ALA A 634 -35.90 -28.97 -5.50
C ALA A 634 -35.76 -28.97 -7.02
N PHE A 635 -34.66 -28.43 -7.55
CA PHE A 635 -34.42 -28.34 -9.00
C PHE A 635 -32.96 -28.60 -9.39
N SER A 636 -32.78 -29.37 -10.46
CA SER A 636 -31.49 -29.88 -10.92
C SER A 636 -31.16 -29.44 -12.37
N SER A 637 -31.74 -28.32 -12.81
CA SER A 637 -31.52 -27.79 -14.16
C SER A 637 -30.20 -27.03 -14.20
N GLY A 638 -29.17 -27.61 -14.82
CA GLY A 638 -27.80 -27.08 -14.87
C GLY A 638 -27.73 -25.56 -15.01
N PRO A 639 -28.21 -24.95 -16.10
CA PRO A 639 -28.08 -23.50 -16.30
C PRO A 639 -28.78 -22.64 -15.24
N VAL A 640 -29.87 -23.10 -14.63
CA VAL A 640 -30.58 -22.36 -13.56
C VAL A 640 -29.87 -22.55 -12.21
N VAL A 641 -29.30 -23.74 -11.97
CA VAL A 641 -28.44 -24.01 -10.82
C VAL A 641 -27.15 -23.19 -10.91
N ASP A 642 -26.52 -23.16 -12.09
CA ASP A 642 -25.30 -22.38 -12.34
C ASP A 642 -25.57 -20.86 -12.25
N LEU A 643 -26.75 -20.38 -12.66
CA LEU A 643 -27.20 -19.00 -12.40
C LEU A 643 -27.25 -18.69 -10.90
N PHE A 644 -27.79 -19.60 -10.06
CA PHE A 644 -27.79 -19.40 -8.61
C PHE A 644 -26.36 -19.40 -8.05
N CYS A 645 -25.51 -20.33 -8.52
CA CYS A 645 -24.09 -20.41 -8.15
C CYS A 645 -23.28 -19.17 -8.60
N GLN A 646 -23.74 -18.44 -9.62
CA GLN A 646 -23.07 -17.24 -10.10
C GLN A 646 -23.15 -16.08 -9.09
N PHE A 647 -24.21 -16.02 -8.28
CA PHE A 647 -24.46 -14.95 -7.30
C PHE A 647 -24.21 -15.37 -5.85
N ALA A 648 -24.27 -16.66 -5.53
CA ALA A 648 -24.08 -17.18 -4.18
C ALA A 648 -23.36 -18.53 -4.15
N VAL A 649 -22.58 -18.74 -3.11
CA VAL A 649 -21.93 -20.03 -2.82
C VAL A 649 -22.83 -20.85 -1.90
N LEU A 650 -23.19 -22.07 -2.33
CA LEU A 650 -24.29 -22.87 -1.75
C LEU A 650 -23.94 -24.35 -1.43
N ASP A 651 -22.76 -24.82 -1.82
CA ASP A 651 -22.28 -26.21 -1.66
C ASP A 651 -21.09 -26.36 -0.70
N GLU A 652 -20.72 -25.29 -0.01
CA GLU A 652 -19.44 -25.18 0.70
C GLU A 652 -19.54 -25.36 2.24
N GLY A 653 -20.72 -25.68 2.76
CA GLY A 653 -21.08 -25.64 4.20
C GLY A 653 -21.98 -24.44 4.53
N SER A 654 -22.62 -24.43 5.71
CA SER A 654 -23.52 -23.33 6.10
C SER A 654 -22.73 -22.11 6.62
N GLU A 655 -21.59 -22.37 7.24
CA GLU A 655 -20.56 -21.43 7.66
C GLU A 655 -19.90 -20.66 6.50
N ALA A 656 -19.82 -21.28 5.31
CA ALA A 656 -19.10 -20.74 4.15
C ALA A 656 -20.03 -20.15 3.08
N LYS A 657 -21.35 -20.09 3.35
CA LYS A 657 -22.30 -19.40 2.48
C LYS A 657 -21.92 -17.93 2.38
N ARG A 658 -21.94 -17.38 1.17
CA ARG A 658 -21.60 -15.99 0.87
C ARG A 658 -22.14 -15.61 -0.49
N PHE A 659 -22.35 -14.32 -0.71
CA PHE A 659 -22.56 -13.77 -2.04
C PHE A 659 -21.22 -13.65 -2.79
N THR A 660 -21.28 -13.79 -4.11
CA THR A 660 -20.14 -13.55 -5.01
C THR A 660 -20.07 -12.05 -5.38
N PRO A 661 -18.96 -11.57 -5.99
CA PRO A 661 -18.86 -10.20 -6.49
C PRO A 661 -20.01 -9.77 -7.42
N ALA A 662 -20.59 -10.71 -8.19
CA ALA A 662 -21.71 -10.45 -9.09
C ALA A 662 -22.96 -9.89 -8.40
N THR A 663 -23.14 -10.14 -7.09
CA THR A 663 -24.27 -9.63 -6.30
C THR A 663 -24.10 -8.15 -5.94
N PHE A 664 -22.86 -7.66 -5.82
CA PHE A 664 -22.55 -6.26 -5.54
C PHE A 664 -22.71 -5.36 -6.78
N GLU A 665 -22.72 -5.95 -7.98
CA GLU A 665 -22.99 -5.30 -9.27
C GLU A 665 -24.50 -5.18 -9.59
N LEU A 666 -25.38 -5.71 -8.75
CA LEU A 666 -26.82 -5.75 -9.00
C LEU A 666 -27.47 -4.37 -8.98
N ASP A 667 -28.52 -4.22 -9.79
CA ASP A 667 -29.41 -3.07 -9.73
C ASP A 667 -30.28 -3.08 -8.45
N ARG A 668 -30.81 -1.90 -8.11
CA ARG A 668 -31.58 -1.68 -6.88
C ARG A 668 -32.73 -2.67 -6.68
N PRO A 669 -33.57 -3.00 -7.70
CA PRO A 669 -34.65 -3.97 -7.54
C PRO A 669 -34.17 -5.40 -7.33
N ALA A 670 -33.14 -5.87 -8.07
CA ALA A 670 -32.63 -7.22 -7.91
C ALA A 670 -31.96 -7.40 -6.54
N LEU A 671 -31.13 -6.44 -6.11
CA LEU A 671 -30.45 -6.51 -4.82
C LEU A 671 -31.47 -6.52 -3.65
N ALA A 672 -32.50 -5.67 -3.71
CA ALA A 672 -33.57 -5.67 -2.72
C ALA A 672 -34.31 -7.02 -2.67
N ALA A 673 -34.52 -7.67 -3.82
CA ALA A 673 -35.16 -8.98 -3.88
C ALA A 673 -34.27 -10.10 -3.32
N VAL A 674 -32.95 -10.09 -3.57
CA VAL A 674 -31.99 -11.03 -2.94
C VAL A 674 -32.06 -10.91 -1.41
N LEU A 675 -31.96 -9.69 -0.88
CA LEU A 675 -32.03 -9.46 0.57
C LEU A 675 -33.40 -9.86 1.15
N ARG A 676 -34.51 -9.50 0.48
CA ARG A 676 -35.86 -9.94 0.86
C ARG A 676 -35.96 -11.45 0.95
N GLY A 677 -35.40 -12.19 0.00
CA GLY A 677 -35.42 -13.66 0.00
C GLY A 677 -34.71 -14.25 1.23
N LEU A 678 -33.50 -13.75 1.50
CA LEU A 678 -32.66 -14.18 2.62
C LEU A 678 -33.32 -13.89 3.98
N PHE A 679 -33.82 -12.66 4.19
CA PHE A 679 -34.55 -12.32 5.41
C PHE A 679 -35.90 -13.08 5.51
N THR A 680 -36.55 -13.42 4.40
CA THR A 680 -37.80 -14.22 4.46
C THR A 680 -37.53 -15.64 4.97
N ALA A 681 -36.43 -16.27 4.57
CA ALA A 681 -36.01 -17.57 5.11
C ALA A 681 -35.56 -17.44 6.58
N ASP A 682 -34.40 -16.83 6.82
CA ASP A 682 -33.69 -16.95 8.10
C ASP A 682 -33.97 -15.76 9.05
N GLY A 683 -34.62 -14.71 8.54
CA GLY A 683 -34.89 -13.50 9.29
C GLY A 683 -35.99 -13.68 10.35
N THR A 684 -35.90 -12.91 11.43
CA THR A 684 -36.82 -12.93 12.57
C THR A 684 -37.26 -11.51 12.91
N VAL A 685 -38.56 -11.31 13.20
CA VAL A 685 -39.07 -10.08 13.81
C VAL A 685 -39.16 -10.29 15.32
N ALA A 686 -38.42 -9.49 16.08
CA ALA A 686 -38.40 -9.55 17.54
C ALA A 686 -39.07 -8.33 18.15
N ASN A 687 -39.98 -8.56 19.10
CA ASN A 687 -40.59 -7.53 19.96
C ASN A 687 -40.62 -8.04 21.40
N TYR A 688 -39.71 -7.53 22.25
CA TYR A 688 -39.59 -7.92 23.66
C TYR A 688 -40.08 -6.82 24.61
N GLY A 689 -41.23 -6.20 24.28
CA GLY A 689 -41.73 -5.00 24.97
C GLY A 689 -40.75 -3.84 24.79
N ASP A 690 -40.70 -2.92 25.75
CA ASP A 690 -39.92 -1.68 25.65
C ASP A 690 -38.39 -1.88 25.53
N LYS A 691 -37.87 -3.08 25.78
CA LYS A 691 -36.43 -3.34 25.92
C LYS A 691 -35.69 -3.63 24.60
N SER A 692 -36.34 -4.22 23.60
CA SER A 692 -35.67 -4.54 22.33
C SER A 692 -36.65 -4.89 21.22
N GLN A 693 -36.60 -4.13 20.11
CA GLN A 693 -37.40 -4.38 18.91
C GLN A 693 -36.55 -4.25 17.65
N TYR A 694 -36.45 -5.34 16.88
CA TYR A 694 -35.55 -5.41 15.71
C TYR A 694 -36.01 -6.47 14.71
N VAL A 695 -35.57 -6.30 13.46
CA VAL A 695 -35.46 -7.40 12.48
C VAL A 695 -34.06 -7.98 12.64
N SER A 696 -33.90 -9.28 12.80
CA SER A 696 -32.59 -9.94 12.78
C SER A 696 -32.47 -10.93 11.64
N LEU A 697 -31.25 -11.14 11.16
CA LEU A 697 -30.83 -12.28 10.35
C LEU A 697 -29.75 -13.01 11.15
N ASP A 698 -30.02 -14.26 11.52
CA ASP A 698 -29.08 -15.10 12.25
C ASP A 698 -28.41 -16.08 11.28
N SER A 699 -27.09 -16.27 11.38
CA SER A 699 -26.37 -17.22 10.53
C SER A 699 -25.14 -17.78 11.24
N THR A 700 -24.72 -18.97 10.84
CA THR A 700 -23.38 -19.52 11.16
C THR A 700 -22.29 -18.94 10.27
N SER A 701 -22.63 -18.22 9.18
CA SER A 701 -21.64 -17.52 8.36
C SER A 701 -21.55 -16.05 8.74
N GLU A 702 -20.42 -15.66 9.33
CA GLU A 702 -20.13 -14.26 9.63
C GLU A 702 -19.87 -13.45 8.34
N GLU A 703 -19.18 -14.03 7.35
CA GLU A 703 -18.88 -13.38 6.07
C GLU A 703 -20.17 -12.95 5.36
N LEU A 704 -21.16 -13.84 5.26
CA LEU A 704 -22.48 -13.50 4.70
C LEU A 704 -23.10 -12.29 5.38
N LEU A 705 -23.10 -12.26 6.72
CA LEU A 705 -23.73 -11.17 7.47
C LEU A 705 -22.96 -9.85 7.31
N ARG A 706 -21.64 -9.89 7.17
CA ARG A 706 -20.79 -8.71 6.85
C ARG A 706 -21.06 -8.19 5.44
N GLN A 707 -21.20 -9.08 4.46
CA GLN A 707 -21.61 -8.71 3.10
C GLN A 707 -23.02 -8.09 3.09
N VAL A 708 -23.99 -8.71 3.76
CA VAL A 708 -25.35 -8.16 3.91
C VAL A 708 -25.32 -6.80 4.60
N GLN A 709 -24.50 -6.62 5.64
CA GLN A 709 -24.34 -5.35 6.35
C GLN A 709 -23.87 -4.21 5.43
N LEU A 710 -22.93 -4.46 4.51
CA LEU A 710 -22.50 -3.49 3.50
C LEU A 710 -23.54 -3.26 2.39
N LEU A 711 -24.26 -4.30 1.96
CA LEU A 711 -25.34 -4.19 0.97
C LEU A 711 -26.55 -3.42 1.53
N LEU A 712 -26.80 -3.48 2.84
CA LEU A 712 -27.82 -2.68 3.52
C LEU A 712 -27.47 -1.18 3.54
N LEU A 713 -26.17 -0.81 3.62
CA LEU A 713 -25.76 0.59 3.52
C LEU A 713 -26.10 1.23 2.16
N SER A 714 -26.13 0.46 1.06
CA SER A 714 -26.59 0.96 -0.25
C SER A 714 -28.03 1.48 -0.21
N PHE A 715 -28.86 0.99 0.72
CA PHE A 715 -30.23 1.48 0.95
C PHE A 715 -30.32 2.52 2.08
N GLY A 716 -29.18 2.93 2.67
CA GLY A 716 -29.13 3.78 3.87
C GLY A 716 -29.56 3.07 5.16
N ILE A 717 -29.60 1.72 5.17
CA ILE A 717 -30.05 0.93 6.32
C ILE A 717 -28.83 0.60 7.19
N LYS A 718 -28.71 1.25 8.35
CA LYS A 718 -27.69 0.88 9.34
C LYS A 718 -28.11 -0.42 10.05
N SER A 719 -27.17 -1.33 10.21
CA SER A 719 -27.39 -2.61 10.91
C SER A 719 -26.23 -2.93 11.83
N LYS A 720 -26.49 -3.69 12.91
CA LYS A 720 -25.49 -4.09 13.89
C LYS A 720 -25.32 -5.60 13.95
N LEU A 721 -24.11 -6.08 13.72
CA LEU A 721 -23.70 -7.47 13.86
C LEU A 721 -23.38 -7.78 15.33
N TYR A 722 -23.86 -8.93 15.81
CA TYR A 722 -23.58 -9.46 17.13
C TYR A 722 -22.98 -10.86 16.98
N ALA A 723 -21.79 -11.08 17.55
CA ALA A 723 -21.20 -12.40 17.67
C ALA A 723 -21.82 -13.22 18.83
N GLY A 724 -21.76 -14.54 18.73
CA GLY A 724 -21.95 -15.44 19.88
C GLY A 724 -23.34 -15.46 20.53
N ARG A 725 -24.44 -15.49 19.76
CA ARG A 725 -25.83 -15.46 20.32
C ARG A 725 -26.15 -16.62 21.30
N ARG A 726 -25.36 -17.70 21.30
CA ARG A 726 -25.47 -18.86 22.22
C ARG A 726 -24.39 -18.90 23.30
N GLY A 727 -23.47 -17.94 23.35
CA GLY A 727 -22.20 -18.06 24.07
C GLY A 727 -21.39 -19.28 23.62
N GLU A 728 -20.47 -19.75 24.45
CA GLU A 728 -19.72 -21.00 24.25
C GLU A 728 -20.52 -22.25 24.69
N THR A 729 -21.85 -22.24 24.51
CA THR A 729 -22.70 -23.41 24.72
C THR A 729 -22.48 -24.39 23.56
N THR A 730 -21.50 -25.29 23.69
CA THR A 730 -21.06 -26.18 22.61
C THR A 730 -22.02 -27.34 22.31
N VAL A 731 -23.02 -27.59 23.15
CA VAL A 731 -23.99 -28.69 23.00
C VAL A 731 -25.42 -28.19 23.26
N SER A 732 -26.38 -28.62 22.45
CA SER A 732 -27.81 -28.28 22.63
C SER A 732 -28.67 -29.52 22.40
N LEU A 733 -29.75 -29.67 23.19
CA LEU A 733 -30.82 -30.59 22.85
C LEU A 733 -31.52 -30.09 21.58
N LEU A 734 -31.50 -30.92 20.53
CA LEU A 734 -32.26 -30.70 19.30
C LEU A 734 -33.11 -31.96 18.99
N PRO A 735 -34.20 -31.83 18.22
CA PRO A 735 -35.01 -32.99 17.84
C PRO A 735 -34.21 -34.00 17.03
N ASP A 736 -34.33 -35.29 17.36
CA ASP A 736 -33.55 -36.37 16.74
C ASP A 736 -34.07 -36.84 15.37
N GLY A 737 -35.12 -36.18 14.85
CA GLY A 737 -35.82 -36.54 13.61
C GLY A 737 -36.73 -37.77 13.73
N ARG A 738 -36.84 -38.39 14.91
CA ARG A 738 -37.71 -39.55 15.21
C ARG A 738 -38.74 -39.27 16.30
N GLY A 739 -38.81 -38.03 16.77
CA GLY A 739 -39.75 -37.57 17.80
C GLY A 739 -39.16 -37.50 19.21
N GLY A 740 -37.88 -37.83 19.38
CA GLY A 740 -37.12 -37.61 20.61
C GLY A 740 -36.30 -36.32 20.56
N MET A 741 -35.65 -36.02 21.68
CA MET A 741 -34.58 -35.02 21.76
C MET A 741 -33.24 -35.71 21.96
N ARG A 742 -32.19 -35.20 21.34
CA ARG A 742 -30.81 -35.68 21.53
C ARG A 742 -29.86 -34.49 21.66
N GLU A 743 -28.79 -34.66 22.41
CA GLU A 743 -27.71 -33.67 22.46
C GLU A 743 -26.90 -33.70 21.16
N TYR A 744 -26.78 -32.54 20.54
CA TYR A 744 -25.95 -32.31 19.36
C TYR A 744 -24.92 -31.21 19.66
N PRO A 745 -23.67 -31.36 19.18
CA PRO A 745 -22.74 -30.25 19.12
C PRO A 745 -23.35 -29.11 18.28
N VAL A 746 -23.31 -27.88 18.77
CA VAL A 746 -23.84 -26.72 18.06
C VAL A 746 -22.76 -25.67 17.84
N LYS A 747 -22.72 -25.12 16.62
CA LYS A 747 -21.76 -24.09 16.21
C LYS A 747 -22.15 -22.71 16.75
N PRO A 748 -21.19 -21.77 16.87
CA PRO A 748 -21.47 -20.35 17.10
C PRO A 748 -22.46 -19.79 16.07
N VAL A 749 -23.31 -18.85 16.50
CA VAL A 749 -24.29 -18.17 15.64
C VAL A 749 -24.15 -16.67 15.81
N PHE A 750 -24.01 -15.99 14.68
CA PHE A 750 -23.95 -14.54 14.55
C PHE A 750 -25.35 -13.99 14.25
N SER A 751 -25.63 -12.75 14.64
CA SER A 751 -26.95 -12.13 14.51
C SER A 751 -26.80 -10.69 14.01
N LEU A 752 -27.17 -10.44 12.75
CA LEU A 752 -27.24 -9.09 12.18
C LEU A 752 -28.60 -8.48 12.50
N ARG A 753 -28.65 -7.33 13.17
CA ARG A 753 -29.90 -6.71 13.63
C ARG A 753 -30.10 -5.32 13.06
N ILE A 754 -31.31 -5.08 12.57
CA ILE A 754 -31.82 -3.81 12.05
C ILE A 754 -32.87 -3.31 13.05
N SER A 755 -32.69 -2.11 13.59
CA SER A 755 -33.56 -1.54 14.63
C SER A 755 -33.86 -0.06 14.33
N ARG A 756 -34.60 0.63 15.21
CA ARG A 756 -34.89 2.08 15.09
C ARG A 756 -35.45 2.44 13.70
N SER A 757 -35.15 3.61 13.15
CA SER A 757 -35.65 4.01 11.82
C SER A 757 -35.18 3.09 10.69
N SER A 758 -34.02 2.46 10.84
CA SER A 758 -33.52 1.44 9.91
C SER A 758 -34.47 0.23 9.83
N ARG A 759 -35.20 -0.11 10.92
CA ARG A 759 -36.26 -1.14 10.93
C ARG A 759 -37.50 -0.74 10.08
N VAL A 760 -37.77 0.56 9.95
CA VAL A 760 -38.84 1.11 9.09
C VAL A 760 -38.37 1.26 7.64
N LEU A 761 -37.13 1.73 7.44
CA LEU A 761 -36.50 1.82 6.13
C LEU A 761 -36.34 0.43 5.47
N PHE A 762 -35.99 -0.59 6.28
CA PHE A 762 -35.98 -1.98 5.84
C PHE A 762 -37.34 -2.44 5.34
N GLU A 763 -38.44 -2.19 6.07
CA GLU A 763 -39.80 -2.56 5.62
C GLU A 763 -40.13 -1.95 4.25
N ARG A 764 -39.79 -0.67 4.06
CA ARG A 764 -40.07 0.09 2.84
C ARG A 764 -39.26 -0.38 1.64
N GLU A 765 -37.95 -0.55 1.79
CA GLU A 765 -37.03 -0.81 0.68
C GLU A 765 -36.87 -2.30 0.38
N ILE A 766 -36.90 -3.15 1.41
CA ILE A 766 -36.57 -4.58 1.32
C ILE A 766 -37.74 -5.42 1.81
N GLY A 767 -38.07 -5.36 3.10
CA GLY A 767 -39.17 -6.10 3.72
C GLY A 767 -39.02 -7.63 3.68
N PHE A 768 -40.05 -8.32 4.12
CA PHE A 768 -40.20 -9.77 3.92
C PHE A 768 -41.11 -10.03 2.70
N HIS A 769 -41.13 -11.27 2.19
CA HIS A 769 -42.09 -11.64 1.17
C HIS A 769 -43.54 -11.52 1.71
N PRO A 770 -44.52 -10.96 0.95
CA PRO A 770 -45.88 -10.73 1.45
C PRO A 770 -46.61 -11.98 1.95
N SER A 771 -46.29 -13.16 1.43
CA SER A 771 -46.84 -14.44 1.90
C SER A 771 -46.20 -14.98 3.19
N SER A 772 -45.21 -14.29 3.77
CA SER A 772 -44.65 -14.64 5.06
C SER A 772 -45.38 -13.90 6.18
N HIS A 773 -45.76 -14.63 7.22
CA HIS A 773 -46.29 -14.08 8.47
C HIS A 773 -45.36 -13.04 9.13
N LYS A 774 -44.05 -13.11 8.86
CA LYS A 774 -43.05 -12.14 9.32
C LYS A 774 -43.30 -10.74 8.77
N MET A 775 -43.89 -10.61 7.58
CA MET A 775 -44.22 -9.30 6.99
C MET A 775 -45.30 -8.58 7.81
N ALA A 776 -46.39 -9.30 8.16
CA ALA A 776 -47.45 -8.76 9.01
C ALA A 776 -46.96 -8.49 10.44
N ALA A 777 -46.02 -9.27 10.95
CA ALA A 777 -45.37 -9.02 12.24
C ALA A 777 -44.51 -7.75 12.22
N LEU A 778 -43.76 -7.50 11.15
CA LEU A 778 -42.95 -6.28 10.98
C LEU A 778 -43.83 -5.04 10.86
N ALA A 779 -44.86 -5.07 10.01
CA ALA A 779 -45.79 -3.96 9.84
C ALA A 779 -46.48 -3.58 11.16
N ARG A 780 -46.91 -4.60 11.93
CA ARG A 780 -47.47 -4.40 13.27
C ARG A 780 -46.44 -3.76 14.22
N LEU A 781 -45.21 -4.27 14.24
CA LEU A 781 -44.14 -3.72 15.08
C LEU A 781 -43.80 -2.26 14.74
N ASN A 782 -43.86 -1.90 13.46
CA ASN A 782 -43.58 -0.55 12.96
C ASN A 782 -44.75 0.42 13.17
N ALA A 783 -45.98 -0.09 13.32
CA ALA A 783 -47.14 0.70 13.75
C ALA A 783 -47.21 0.88 15.28
N GLU A 784 -46.86 -0.16 16.06
CA GLU A 784 -46.99 -0.16 17.53
C GLU A 784 -45.81 0.52 18.24
N VAL A 785 -44.60 0.52 17.66
CA VAL A 785 -43.37 0.99 18.33
C VAL A 785 -42.65 2.06 17.53
N GLY A 786 -42.81 3.31 17.97
CA GLY A 786 -42.14 4.49 17.42
C GLY A 786 -40.61 4.41 17.45
N THR A 787 -39.95 5.17 16.57
CA THR A 787 -38.51 5.07 16.32
C THR A 787 -37.84 6.43 16.13
N TYR A 788 -36.67 6.62 16.74
CA TYR A 788 -35.77 7.73 16.42
C TYR A 788 -35.03 7.47 15.09
N ARG A 789 -34.61 8.55 14.41
CA ARG A 789 -33.80 8.49 13.20
C ARG A 789 -32.40 7.96 13.53
N ASP A 790 -31.89 7.05 12.69
CA ASP A 790 -30.50 6.62 12.73
C ASP A 790 -29.64 7.60 11.93
N GLU A 791 -28.48 7.92 12.49
CA GLU A 791 -27.41 8.59 11.77
C GLU A 791 -26.53 7.54 11.10
N LEU A 792 -26.06 7.80 9.88
CA LEU A 792 -25.06 6.99 9.19
C LEU A 792 -23.67 7.34 9.75
N THR A 793 -23.51 7.09 11.03
CA THR A 793 -22.28 7.31 11.79
C THR A 793 -22.13 6.15 12.77
N ASP A 794 -20.93 5.68 13.05
CA ASP A 794 -20.72 4.57 13.98
C ASP A 794 -19.43 4.71 14.78
N GLU A 795 -19.44 4.18 15.99
CA GLU A 795 -18.33 4.32 16.92
C GLU A 795 -17.27 3.24 16.66
N VAL A 796 -15.98 3.55 16.79
CA VAL A 796 -14.96 2.49 16.69
C VAL A 796 -15.06 1.52 17.87
N ALA A 797 -14.90 0.22 17.59
CA ALA A 797 -14.83 -0.84 18.58
C ALA A 797 -13.39 -1.33 18.82
N SER A 798 -12.62 -1.55 17.75
CA SER A 798 -11.25 -2.09 17.78
C SER A 798 -10.55 -1.85 16.44
N VAL A 799 -9.23 -2.01 16.38
CA VAL A 799 -8.45 -1.94 15.12
C VAL A 799 -7.28 -2.93 15.22
N GLU A 800 -7.14 -3.88 14.28
CA GLU A 800 -6.49 -5.21 14.47
C GLU A 800 -5.60 -5.74 13.27
N PRO A 801 -4.32 -5.30 13.08
CA PRO A 801 -3.30 -5.72 12.08
C PRO A 801 -2.76 -7.15 12.16
N ALA A 802 -2.10 -7.60 11.08
CA ALA A 802 -1.85 -9.02 10.90
C ALA A 802 -0.69 -9.49 9.97
N GLY A 803 0.10 -8.64 9.29
CA GLY A 803 1.29 -9.09 8.52
C GLY A 803 1.19 -9.03 7.00
N ASP A 804 2.29 -9.15 6.25
CA ASP A 804 2.53 -8.39 5.01
C ASP A 804 1.71 -8.71 3.70
N GLU A 805 1.21 -7.70 2.93
CA GLU A 805 0.49 -7.84 1.63
C GLU A 805 0.59 -6.66 0.60
N ASP A 806 0.26 -6.85 -0.69
CA ASP A 806 0.40 -5.79 -1.71
C ASP A 806 -0.51 -4.58 -1.53
N VAL A 807 0.09 -3.37 -1.51
CA VAL A 807 -0.56 -2.10 -1.15
C VAL A 807 -0.93 -1.21 -2.32
N PHE A 808 -2.05 -0.49 -2.20
CA PHE A 808 -2.73 0.33 -3.22
C PHE A 808 -3.34 1.61 -2.64
N ASP A 809 -3.04 2.78 -3.21
CA ASP A 809 -3.73 4.05 -2.96
C ASP A 809 -4.86 4.30 -3.97
N LEU A 810 -5.71 5.28 -3.66
CA LEU A 810 -6.34 6.12 -4.67
C LEU A 810 -6.48 7.57 -4.22
N THR A 811 -6.35 8.48 -5.16
CA THR A 811 -6.49 9.91 -4.87
C THR A 811 -7.81 10.44 -5.41
N GLU A 812 -8.82 10.42 -4.53
CA GLU A 812 -9.99 11.29 -4.62
C GLU A 812 -9.56 12.73 -4.27
N GLN A 813 -10.09 13.73 -4.98
CA GLN A 813 -9.59 15.11 -5.00
C GLN A 813 -10.69 16.17 -4.82
N ALA A 814 -11.97 15.81 -4.90
CA ALA A 814 -13.06 16.75 -4.62
C ALA A 814 -13.34 16.88 -3.12
N THR A 815 -12.94 15.88 -2.33
CA THR A 815 -13.11 15.83 -0.87
C THR A 815 -11.85 15.34 -0.12
N ASP A 816 -10.74 15.10 -0.83
CA ASP A 816 -9.50 14.46 -0.36
C ASP A 816 -9.68 13.06 0.27
N HIS A 817 -10.87 12.48 0.11
CA HIS A 817 -11.34 11.31 0.83
C HIS A 817 -12.12 10.34 -0.04
N PHE A 818 -12.11 9.05 0.30
CA PHE A 818 -13.02 8.08 -0.30
C PHE A 818 -13.59 7.07 0.69
N VAL A 819 -14.70 6.44 0.30
CA VAL A 819 -15.39 5.45 1.14
C VAL A 819 -14.81 4.05 0.92
N ALA A 820 -13.98 3.59 1.85
CA ALA A 820 -13.40 2.26 1.95
C ALA A 820 -14.20 1.38 2.94
N ALA A 821 -14.88 0.35 2.42
CA ALA A 821 -15.73 -0.60 3.16
C ALA A 821 -16.77 0.05 4.10
N GLY A 822 -17.34 1.18 3.66
CA GLY A 822 -18.33 1.96 4.41
C GLY A 822 -17.74 3.15 5.17
N LEU A 823 -16.43 3.25 5.32
CA LEU A 823 -15.72 4.25 6.13
C LEU A 823 -14.95 5.24 5.23
N VAL A 824 -14.89 6.51 5.59
CA VAL A 824 -14.30 7.59 4.77
C VAL A 824 -12.82 7.80 5.10
N VAL A 825 -11.87 7.82 4.12
CA VAL A 825 -10.40 7.77 4.35
C VAL A 825 -9.50 8.68 3.46
N HIS A 826 -8.34 9.15 3.94
CA HIS A 826 -7.45 10.21 3.37
C HIS A 826 -5.92 9.88 3.30
N ASN A 827 -5.25 10.35 2.23
CA ASN A 827 -3.80 10.39 1.85
C ASN A 827 -2.65 10.40 2.94
N CYS A 828 -1.40 10.10 2.52
CA CYS A 828 -0.19 9.86 3.39
C CYS A 828 1.09 10.71 3.07
N SER A 829 2.19 10.55 3.85
CA SER A 829 3.48 11.31 3.80
C SER A 829 4.82 10.49 3.76
N GLU A 830 5.97 11.06 3.28
CA GLU A 830 7.35 10.48 3.47
C GLU A 830 8.55 11.49 3.38
N TYR A 831 9.80 11.03 3.12
CA TYR A 831 11.12 11.70 3.22
C TYR A 831 11.36 13.05 2.49
N MET A 832 12.26 13.88 3.06
CA MET A 832 12.97 15.00 2.40
C MET A 832 14.42 15.22 2.92
N PHE A 833 15.34 15.80 2.11
CA PHE A 833 16.49 16.62 2.60
C PHE A 833 17.17 17.56 1.55
N LEU A 834 18.41 18.01 1.81
CA LEU A 834 19.20 19.12 1.21
C LEU A 834 19.84 18.84 -0.16
N ASP A 835 19.99 19.88 -1.00
CA ASP A 835 20.74 19.81 -2.28
C ASP A 835 22.19 19.30 -2.15
N ASP A 836 22.54 18.34 -3.01
CA ASP A 836 23.79 17.55 -3.01
C ASP A 836 24.08 16.83 -1.69
N THR A 837 23.05 16.33 -1.01
CA THR A 837 23.21 15.46 0.17
C THR A 837 22.63 14.07 -0.07
N ALA A 838 23.00 13.14 0.82
CA ALA A 838 22.52 11.78 0.82
C ALA A 838 21.96 11.41 2.20
N CYS A 839 20.89 10.62 2.23
CA CYS A 839 20.32 10.10 3.46
C CYS A 839 20.47 8.57 3.50
N ASN A 840 21.13 8.07 4.54
CA ASN A 840 21.08 6.67 4.91
C ASN A 840 19.90 6.46 5.84
N LEU A 841 19.20 5.34 5.68
CA LEU A 841 17.96 5.06 6.42
C LEU A 841 18.11 3.75 7.16
N ALA A 842 17.53 3.68 8.35
CA ALA A 842 17.24 2.44 9.04
C ALA A 842 15.87 2.55 9.69
N SER A 843 15.22 1.42 9.95
CA SER A 843 13.90 1.40 10.58
C SER A 843 13.89 0.39 11.71
N ILE A 844 13.47 0.86 12.90
CA ILE A 844 13.30 0.04 14.10
C ILE A 844 11.92 -0.65 14.07
N ASN A 845 11.88 -1.93 14.41
CA ASN A 845 10.66 -2.72 14.50
C ASN A 845 10.03 -2.56 15.90
N LEU A 846 9.05 -1.64 16.04
CA LEU A 846 8.49 -1.28 17.36
C LEU A 846 7.87 -2.45 18.14
N VAL A 847 7.41 -3.49 17.45
CA VAL A 847 6.82 -4.69 18.08
C VAL A 847 7.81 -5.48 18.93
N LYS A 848 9.11 -5.38 18.63
CA LYS A 848 10.16 -6.10 19.37
C LYS A 848 10.45 -5.47 20.75
N PHE A 849 9.76 -4.39 21.09
CA PHE A 849 9.81 -3.68 22.37
C PHE A 849 8.46 -3.70 23.10
N LEU A 850 7.49 -4.51 22.67
CA LEU A 850 6.22 -4.67 23.37
C LEU A 850 6.24 -5.95 24.20
N ASN A 851 6.09 -5.82 25.51
CA ASN A 851 6.07 -6.92 26.47
C ASN A 851 4.73 -7.68 26.42
N GLU A 852 4.70 -8.87 27.04
CA GLU A 852 3.49 -9.72 27.11
C GLU A 852 2.32 -9.04 27.85
N ASP A 853 2.60 -8.14 28.80
CA ASP A 853 1.60 -7.33 29.51
C ASP A 853 1.12 -6.09 28.69
N GLY A 854 1.60 -5.93 27.46
CA GLY A 854 1.29 -4.80 26.60
C GLY A 854 1.96 -3.48 27.01
N SER A 855 2.91 -3.49 27.95
CA SER A 855 3.79 -2.35 28.21
C SER A 855 4.88 -2.24 27.14
N LEU A 856 5.30 -1.02 26.82
CA LEU A 856 6.47 -0.80 25.95
C LEU A 856 7.75 -0.77 26.78
N ASP A 857 8.75 -1.56 26.38
CA ASP A 857 10.13 -1.43 26.85
C ASP A 857 10.76 -0.17 26.26
N VAL A 858 10.42 0.97 26.89
CA VAL A 858 10.93 2.30 26.51
C VAL A 858 12.45 2.35 26.55
N GLU A 859 13.09 1.68 27.51
CA GLU A 859 14.55 1.68 27.64
C GLU A 859 15.21 0.78 26.59
N GLY A 860 14.57 -0.33 26.20
CA GLY A 860 14.97 -1.10 25.02
C GLY A 860 14.83 -0.30 23.73
N PHE A 861 13.73 0.44 23.56
CA PHE A 861 13.51 1.27 22.38
C PHE A 861 14.52 2.42 22.30
N ARG A 862 14.77 3.14 23.41
CA ARG A 862 15.86 4.14 23.54
C ARG A 862 17.21 3.53 23.20
N HIS A 863 17.51 2.33 23.73
CA HIS A 863 18.75 1.63 23.45
C HIS A 863 18.91 1.30 21.96
N ALA A 864 17.88 0.78 21.30
CA ALA A 864 17.90 0.55 19.86
C ALA A 864 18.04 1.85 19.06
N CYS A 865 17.31 2.91 19.41
CA CYS A 865 17.44 4.24 18.77
C CYS A 865 18.89 4.75 18.85
N ARG A 866 19.52 4.64 20.03
CA ARG A 866 20.92 4.99 20.26
C ARG A 866 21.86 4.17 19.37
N LEU A 867 21.79 2.84 19.42
CA LEU A 867 22.71 1.98 18.65
C LEU A 867 22.54 2.16 17.13
N TRP A 868 21.30 2.32 16.63
CA TRP A 868 21.06 2.55 15.20
C TRP A 868 21.44 3.96 14.75
N THR A 869 21.35 4.96 15.62
CA THR A 869 21.94 6.29 15.35
C THR A 869 23.45 6.18 15.16
N VAL A 870 24.15 5.42 16.01
CA VAL A 870 25.60 5.15 15.88
C VAL A 870 25.91 4.36 14.59
N ALA A 871 25.13 3.33 14.25
CA ALA A 871 25.31 2.55 13.01
C ALA A 871 25.13 3.40 11.74
N LEU A 872 24.15 4.31 11.73
CA LEU A 872 23.92 5.26 10.65
C LEU A 872 25.03 6.32 10.57
N GLU A 873 25.49 6.86 11.70
CA GLU A 873 26.60 7.82 11.75
C GLU A 873 27.93 7.19 11.25
N ILE A 874 28.25 5.97 11.66
CA ILE A 874 29.42 5.22 11.14
C ILE A 874 29.22 4.90 9.64
N SER A 875 27.98 4.70 9.20
CA SER A 875 27.70 4.50 7.78
C SER A 875 27.98 5.73 6.92
N VAL A 876 27.88 6.96 7.47
CA VAL A 876 28.31 8.19 6.77
C VAL A 876 29.84 8.19 6.60
N LEU A 877 30.56 7.78 7.64
CA LEU A 877 32.02 7.74 7.73
C LEU A 877 32.67 6.75 6.74
N MET A 878 32.10 5.54 6.62
CA MET A 878 32.66 4.46 5.80
C MET A 878 32.34 4.61 4.30
N ALA A 879 31.26 5.31 3.95
CA ALA A 879 30.71 5.30 2.59
C ALA A 879 31.54 6.08 1.58
N ALA A 880 31.28 5.80 0.29
CA ALA A 880 31.66 6.68 -0.81
C ALA A 880 30.41 7.06 -1.65
N TYR A 881 30.49 8.23 -2.28
CA TYR A 881 29.37 8.96 -2.86
C TYR A 881 29.62 9.27 -4.35
N PRO A 882 28.58 9.39 -5.19
CA PRO A 882 28.69 9.44 -6.65
C PRO A 882 29.32 10.73 -7.22
N SER A 883 29.52 11.77 -6.41
CA SER A 883 30.21 13.01 -6.78
C SER A 883 31.07 13.55 -5.61
N PRO A 884 32.06 14.42 -5.90
CA PRO A 884 32.88 15.06 -4.86
C PRO A 884 32.04 15.92 -3.90
N THR A 885 31.09 16.70 -4.43
CA THR A 885 30.21 17.58 -3.64
C THR A 885 29.34 16.81 -2.66
N ILE A 886 28.75 15.69 -3.10
CA ILE A 886 27.91 14.86 -2.23
C ILE A 886 28.75 14.20 -1.14
N ALA A 887 29.98 13.78 -1.44
CA ALA A 887 30.92 13.28 -0.43
C ALA A 887 31.26 14.34 0.62
N GLN A 888 31.59 15.56 0.19
CA GLN A 888 31.91 16.66 1.09
C GLN A 888 30.70 17.07 1.95
N LYS A 889 29.52 17.31 1.37
CA LYS A 889 28.33 17.68 2.14
C LYS A 889 27.86 16.56 3.08
N SER A 890 27.96 15.29 2.69
CA SER A 890 27.62 14.17 3.58
C SER A 890 28.57 14.12 4.79
N TRP A 891 29.84 14.49 4.61
CA TRP A 891 30.79 14.68 5.71
C TRP A 891 30.48 15.93 6.57
N ASP A 892 30.13 17.05 5.93
CA ASP A 892 29.91 18.35 6.59
C ASP A 892 28.62 18.40 7.43
N PHE A 893 27.58 17.67 7.03
CA PHE A 893 26.25 17.68 7.66
C PHE A 893 25.82 16.36 8.30
N ARG A 894 26.38 15.22 7.85
CA ARG A 894 26.22 13.90 8.47
C ARG A 894 24.76 13.50 8.66
N THR A 895 24.00 13.54 7.57
CA THR A 895 22.53 13.44 7.55
C THR A 895 22.05 12.01 7.61
N LEU A 896 21.32 11.68 8.68
CA LEU A 896 20.75 10.36 8.93
C LEU A 896 19.23 10.38 8.79
N GLY A 897 18.64 9.21 8.58
CA GLY A 897 17.20 9.00 8.61
C GLY A 897 16.84 7.74 9.36
N LEU A 898 16.99 7.78 10.69
CA LEU A 898 16.39 6.79 11.57
C LEU A 898 14.86 6.94 11.54
N GLY A 899 14.17 5.86 11.24
CA GLY A 899 12.73 5.74 11.36
C GLY A 899 12.34 4.53 12.18
N TYR A 900 11.07 4.23 12.17
CA TYR A 900 10.54 2.97 12.67
C TYR A 900 9.50 2.41 11.69
N ALA A 901 9.16 1.15 11.89
CA ALA A 901 8.03 0.46 11.30
C ALA A 901 7.16 -0.14 12.43
N ASN A 902 6.09 -0.85 12.07
CA ASN A 902 5.26 -1.59 13.03
C ASN A 902 4.41 -0.73 14.02
N MET A 903 4.11 0.55 13.70
CA MET A 903 3.31 1.43 14.59
C MET A 903 1.91 0.88 14.92
N GLY A 904 1.19 0.28 13.97
CA GLY A 904 -0.16 -0.25 14.19
C GLY A 904 -0.18 -1.59 14.88
N THR A 905 0.82 -2.38 14.57
CA THR A 905 1.04 -3.65 15.23
C THR A 905 1.33 -3.45 16.71
N VAL A 906 1.99 -2.37 17.10
CA VAL A 906 2.03 -1.95 18.51
C VAL A 906 0.63 -1.63 19.01
N LEU A 907 -0.08 -0.73 18.33
CA LEU A 907 -1.27 -0.10 18.90
C LEU A 907 -2.46 -1.08 19.05
N MET A 908 -2.67 -2.07 18.17
CA MET A 908 -3.66 -3.11 18.49
C MET A 908 -3.26 -4.06 19.59
N ARG A 909 -1.97 -4.45 19.65
CA ARG A 909 -1.52 -5.51 20.56
C ARG A 909 -1.76 -5.03 22.00
N LYS A 910 -1.77 -3.71 22.16
CA LYS A 910 -2.07 -2.93 23.36
C LYS A 910 -3.53 -2.77 23.76
N GLY A 911 -4.52 -3.11 22.92
CA GLY A 911 -5.92 -2.73 23.20
C GLY A 911 -6.15 -1.21 23.25
N ILE A 912 -5.20 -0.42 22.72
CA ILE A 912 -5.24 1.03 22.57
C ILE A 912 -4.97 1.27 21.07
N PRO A 913 -5.96 0.96 20.20
CA PRO A 913 -5.75 0.68 18.78
C PRO A 913 -5.71 1.97 17.96
N TYR A 914 -6.37 2.07 16.79
CA TYR A 914 -5.95 3.05 15.75
C TYR A 914 -6.57 4.49 15.54
N ASP A 915 -7.85 4.88 15.52
CA ASP A 915 -8.32 6.28 15.17
C ASP A 915 -8.97 7.22 16.28
N SER A 916 -8.21 7.86 17.20
CA SER A 916 -8.70 8.83 18.26
C SER A 916 -7.71 9.96 18.70
N PRO A 917 -7.89 10.73 19.80
CA PRO A 917 -6.79 11.49 20.42
C PRO A 917 -5.64 10.65 21.03
N GLU A 918 -5.95 9.48 21.60
CA GLU A 918 -5.05 8.77 22.55
C GLU A 918 -3.68 8.44 21.98
N ALA A 919 -3.65 7.91 20.75
CA ALA A 919 -2.44 7.51 20.07
C ALA A 919 -1.91 8.53 19.04
N VAL A 920 -2.56 9.69 18.85
CA VAL A 920 -1.85 10.89 18.33
C VAL A 920 -0.76 11.21 19.34
N ALA A 921 -1.13 11.16 20.63
CA ALA A 921 -0.22 11.32 21.75
C ALA A 921 0.81 10.16 21.88
N ILE A 922 0.46 8.90 21.63
CA ILE A 922 1.44 7.79 21.61
C ILE A 922 2.38 7.87 20.41
N CYS A 923 1.86 8.08 19.20
CA CYS A 923 2.63 8.18 17.97
C CYS A 923 3.55 9.42 18.01
N GLY A 924 3.04 10.55 18.48
CA GLY A 924 3.82 11.74 18.83
C GLY A 924 4.89 11.47 19.88
N ALA A 925 4.59 10.72 20.94
CA ALA A 925 5.56 10.37 21.98
C ALA A 925 6.65 9.39 21.50
N ILE A 926 6.30 8.36 20.73
CA ILE A 926 7.28 7.42 20.16
C ILE A 926 8.17 8.14 19.14
N THR A 927 7.58 9.00 18.28
CA THR A 927 8.34 9.87 17.37
C THR A 927 9.27 10.81 18.13
N ALA A 928 8.79 11.42 19.21
CA ALA A 928 9.58 12.31 20.05
C ALA A 928 10.69 11.58 20.81
N ILE A 929 10.45 10.36 21.31
CA ILE A 929 11.47 9.51 21.93
C ILE A 929 12.53 9.14 20.90
N MET A 930 12.15 8.65 19.70
CA MET A 930 13.12 8.30 18.66
C MET A 930 13.97 9.50 18.23
N ASN A 931 13.32 10.61 17.85
CA ASN A 931 13.98 11.79 17.31
C ASN A 931 14.85 12.47 18.38
N GLY A 932 14.30 12.65 19.60
CA GLY A 932 15.08 13.18 20.69
C GLY A 932 16.22 12.25 21.14
N GLU A 933 16.07 10.92 21.10
CA GLU A 933 17.14 9.99 21.55
C GLU A 933 18.26 9.93 20.52
N ALA A 934 17.91 10.01 19.24
CA ALA A 934 18.86 10.17 18.16
C ALA A 934 19.60 11.51 18.27
N TYR A 935 18.92 12.63 18.56
CA TYR A 935 19.60 13.91 18.81
C TYR A 935 20.40 13.96 20.12
N ALA A 936 19.95 13.31 21.19
CA ALA A 936 20.70 13.20 22.44
C ALA A 936 21.97 12.34 22.26
N THR A 937 21.86 11.23 21.51
CA THR A 937 23.00 10.39 21.12
C THR A 937 23.94 11.16 20.18
N SER A 938 23.40 11.93 19.24
CA SER A 938 24.18 12.82 18.38
C SER A 938 24.91 13.91 19.16
N ALA A 939 24.31 14.46 20.20
CA ALA A 939 24.96 15.44 21.08
C ALA A 939 26.02 14.81 22.01
N GLU A 940 25.83 13.57 22.43
CA GLU A 940 26.85 12.81 23.16
C GLU A 940 28.04 12.47 22.26
N MET A 941 27.82 12.02 21.02
CA MET A 941 28.89 11.85 20.03
C MET A 941 29.62 13.17 19.76
N ALA A 942 28.92 14.31 19.76
CA ALA A 942 29.53 15.63 19.58
C ALA A 942 30.44 16.05 20.75
N ARG A 943 30.23 15.53 21.96
CA ARG A 943 31.12 15.76 23.11
C ARG A 943 32.53 15.20 22.86
N ASP A 944 32.59 13.99 22.30
CA ASP A 944 33.85 13.24 22.18
C ASP A 944 34.50 13.42 20.79
N LEU A 945 33.70 13.48 19.72
CA LEU A 945 34.14 13.53 18.33
C LEU A 945 33.98 14.91 17.68
N GLY A 946 33.44 15.88 18.40
CA GLY A 946 33.04 17.18 17.88
C GLY A 946 31.71 17.16 17.11
N PRO A 947 30.97 18.28 17.07
CA PRO A 947 29.74 18.40 16.28
C PRO A 947 30.01 18.33 14.77
N PHE A 948 28.95 18.24 13.94
CA PHE A 948 29.13 18.28 12.48
C PHE A 948 29.80 19.60 12.05
N PRO A 949 30.68 19.61 11.02
CA PRO A 949 31.41 20.81 10.60
C PRO A 949 30.55 22.05 10.36
N GLY A 950 29.34 21.90 9.81
CA GLY A 950 28.39 23.01 9.63
C GLY A 950 27.73 23.56 10.89
N PHE A 951 27.89 22.92 12.06
CA PHE A 951 27.10 23.24 13.26
C PHE A 951 27.34 24.66 13.79
N GLN A 952 28.58 25.15 13.79
CA GLN A 952 28.88 26.45 14.39
C GLN A 952 28.21 27.62 13.62
N ARG A 953 28.11 27.51 12.29
CA ARG A 953 27.36 28.47 11.46
C ARG A 953 25.87 28.45 11.82
N ASN A 954 25.29 27.26 11.89
CA ASN A 954 23.86 27.06 12.09
C ASN A 954 23.43 26.96 13.55
N ARG A 955 24.30 27.24 14.52
CA ARG A 955 24.08 26.98 15.96
C ARG A 955 22.78 27.61 16.47
N ALA A 956 22.41 28.78 15.97
CA ALA A 956 21.15 29.45 16.31
C ALA A 956 19.93 28.71 15.73
N ALA A 957 19.93 28.42 14.42
CA ALA A 957 18.83 27.74 13.72
C ALA A 957 18.62 26.30 14.22
N MET A 958 19.70 25.53 14.34
CA MET A 958 19.67 24.16 14.88
C MET A 958 19.02 24.15 16.28
N ARG A 959 19.46 25.03 17.19
CA ARG A 959 18.88 25.11 18.54
C ARG A 959 17.43 25.60 18.54
N ARG A 960 17.05 26.51 17.62
CA ARG A 960 15.64 26.92 17.41
C ARG A 960 14.76 25.72 17.10
N VAL A 961 15.18 24.90 16.13
CA VAL A 961 14.44 23.69 15.71
C VAL A 961 14.34 22.69 16.87
N MET A 962 15.43 22.45 17.61
CA MET A 962 15.39 21.54 18.78
C MET A 962 14.49 22.06 19.91
N ARG A 963 14.47 23.37 20.17
CA ARG A 963 13.51 23.98 21.10
C ARG A 963 12.07 23.89 20.61
N ASN A 964 11.81 24.04 19.30
CA ASN A 964 10.47 23.87 18.73
C ASN A 964 9.98 22.41 18.81
N HIS A 965 10.85 21.41 18.60
CA HIS A 965 10.48 20.01 18.87
C HIS A 965 10.23 19.75 20.36
N ARG A 966 11.05 20.29 21.25
CA ARG A 966 10.81 20.22 22.70
C ARG A 966 9.47 20.87 23.08
N ARG A 967 9.12 22.02 22.51
CA ARG A 967 7.81 22.69 22.69
C ARG A 967 6.64 21.79 22.27
N ALA A 968 6.74 21.11 21.12
CA ALA A 968 5.74 20.13 20.70
C ALA A 968 5.62 18.96 21.70
N ALA A 969 6.73 18.44 22.22
CA ALA A 969 6.73 17.39 23.25
C ALA A 969 6.18 17.84 24.62
N TYR A 970 6.11 19.15 24.87
CA TYR A 970 5.51 19.75 26.06
C TYR A 970 4.07 20.25 25.83
N ASN A 971 3.57 20.25 24.59
CA ASN A 971 2.29 20.86 24.17
C ASN A 971 2.22 22.37 24.49
N ALA A 972 3.28 23.10 24.11
CA ALA A 972 3.39 24.54 24.29
C ALA A 972 2.40 25.34 23.42
N ARG A 973 2.11 26.58 23.79
CA ARG A 973 1.20 27.45 23.02
C ARG A 973 1.83 27.95 21.73
N ALA A 974 0.99 28.36 20.77
CA ALA A 974 1.42 28.81 19.45
C ALA A 974 2.44 29.97 19.52
N GLU A 975 2.25 30.91 20.46
CA GLU A 975 3.10 32.09 20.64
C GLU A 975 4.49 31.76 21.23
N GLU A 976 4.69 30.55 21.76
CA GLU A 976 5.98 30.11 22.28
C GLU A 976 6.92 29.62 21.17
N TYR A 977 6.39 29.21 20.00
CA TYR A 977 7.19 28.69 18.89
C TYR A 977 8.02 29.79 18.22
N GLU A 978 9.29 29.48 17.93
CA GLU A 978 10.20 30.44 17.30
C GLU A 978 10.16 30.31 15.78
N ALA A 979 9.79 31.40 15.09
CA ALA A 979 9.88 31.59 13.65
C ALA A 979 9.21 30.48 12.80
N LEU A 980 7.96 30.16 13.12
CA LEU A 980 7.07 29.34 12.30
C LEU A 980 5.87 30.18 11.85
N THR A 981 5.48 30.09 10.57
CA THR A 981 4.22 30.67 10.07
C THR A 981 3.04 29.75 10.41
N ILE A 982 3.26 28.44 10.42
CA ILE A 982 2.27 27.41 10.80
C ILE A 982 2.85 26.53 11.92
N THR A 983 2.20 26.49 13.08
CA THR A 983 2.66 25.74 14.26
C THR A 983 2.21 24.27 14.24
N PRO A 984 3.01 23.33 14.77
CA PRO A 984 2.69 21.90 14.79
C PRO A 984 1.71 21.55 15.91
N MET A 985 1.09 20.37 15.84
CA MET A 985 0.33 19.79 16.96
C MET A 985 1.28 19.24 18.04
N GLY A 986 0.92 19.40 19.31
CA GLY A 986 1.70 18.94 20.46
C GLY A 986 1.23 17.60 21.04
N ILE A 987 2.04 17.03 21.94
CA ILE A 987 1.72 15.76 22.62
C ILE A 987 0.78 16.03 23.80
N ASP A 988 -0.52 15.76 23.64
CA ASP A 988 -1.52 16.02 24.67
C ASP A 988 -1.26 15.18 25.95
N PRO A 989 -1.00 15.82 27.11
CA PRO A 989 -0.76 15.13 28.37
C PRO A 989 -1.96 14.35 28.94
N ALA A 990 -3.20 14.70 28.56
CA ALA A 990 -4.40 13.97 28.99
C ALA A 990 -4.52 12.58 28.35
N HIS A 991 -3.82 12.40 27.22
CA HIS A 991 -3.96 11.26 26.31
C HIS A 991 -2.70 10.39 26.23
N CYS A 992 -1.53 10.91 26.61
CA CYS A 992 -0.27 10.17 26.56
C CYS A 992 0.01 9.38 27.85
N PRO A 993 0.33 8.06 27.78
CA PRO A 993 0.70 7.27 28.95
C PRO A 993 1.86 7.89 29.75
N PRO A 994 1.79 8.00 31.10
CA PRO A 994 2.74 8.79 31.88
C PRO A 994 4.22 8.43 31.67
N LEU A 995 4.55 7.15 31.47
CA LEU A 995 5.92 6.71 31.19
C LEU A 995 6.41 7.15 29.79
N LEU A 996 5.55 7.11 28.77
CA LEU A 996 5.88 7.56 27.41
C LEU A 996 6.01 9.08 27.34
N LEU A 997 5.05 9.81 27.95
CA LEU A 997 5.10 11.28 28.02
C LEU A 997 6.35 11.75 28.76
N ARG A 998 6.66 11.10 29.89
CA ARG A 998 7.88 11.36 30.65
C ARG A 998 9.12 11.08 29.82
N ALA A 999 9.21 9.93 29.16
CA ALA A 999 10.37 9.58 28.34
C ALA A 999 10.55 10.53 27.16
N ALA A 1000 9.47 10.92 26.46
CA ALA A 1000 9.51 11.90 25.37
C ALA A 1000 10.05 13.25 25.86
N ARG A 1001 9.55 13.75 27.00
CA ARG A 1001 10.03 15.00 27.61
C ARG A 1001 11.48 14.90 28.08
N GLU A 1002 11.83 13.90 28.88
CA GLU A 1002 13.21 13.65 29.35
C GLU A 1002 14.22 13.51 28.21
N THR A 1003 13.82 12.86 27.12
CA THR A 1003 14.66 12.68 25.95
C THR A 1003 14.86 14.00 25.21
N TRP A 1004 13.84 14.84 25.04
CA TRP A 1004 14.01 16.20 24.49
C TRP A 1004 14.74 17.16 25.43
N ASP A 1005 14.55 17.03 26.74
CA ASP A 1005 15.31 17.78 27.75
C ASP A 1005 16.81 17.45 27.68
N ARG A 1006 17.16 16.16 27.56
CA ARG A 1006 18.55 15.73 27.30
C ARG A 1006 19.06 16.20 25.93
N ALA A 1007 18.27 16.05 24.86
CA ALA A 1007 18.67 16.45 23.51
C ALA A 1007 18.97 17.95 23.42
N VAL A 1008 18.16 18.80 24.06
CA VAL A 1008 18.41 20.25 24.15
C VAL A 1008 19.60 20.51 25.08
N ALA A 1009 19.63 19.98 26.31
CA ALA A 1009 20.71 20.28 27.26
C ALA A 1009 22.10 19.85 26.76
N PHE A 1010 22.24 18.63 26.22
CA PHE A 1010 23.51 18.15 25.68
C PHE A 1010 23.88 18.90 24.39
N GLY A 1011 22.92 19.19 23.52
CA GLY A 1011 23.18 20.00 22.32
C GLY A 1011 23.51 21.46 22.59
N GLU A 1012 23.03 21.99 23.72
CA GLU A 1012 23.41 23.31 24.19
C GLU A 1012 24.82 23.34 24.81
N ALA A 1013 25.26 22.24 25.44
CA ALA A 1013 26.60 22.09 25.99
C ALA A 1013 27.68 21.71 24.94
N HIS A 1014 27.37 20.79 24.02
CA HIS A 1014 28.36 20.13 23.14
C HIS A 1014 28.09 20.32 21.63
N GLY A 1015 26.88 20.75 21.26
CA GLY A 1015 26.43 20.73 19.87
C GLY A 1015 25.88 19.37 19.45
N TYR A 1016 25.67 19.15 18.14
CA TYR A 1016 25.16 17.90 17.58
C TYR A 1016 26.11 17.35 16.54
N ARG A 1017 26.25 16.02 16.47
CA ARG A 1017 27.07 15.32 15.49
C ARG A 1017 26.42 15.25 14.10
N ASN A 1018 25.12 15.49 14.00
CA ASN A 1018 24.30 15.29 12.80
C ASN A 1018 23.33 16.45 12.60
N ALA A 1019 23.17 16.93 11.36
CA ALA A 1019 22.25 18.01 10.99
C ALA A 1019 20.79 17.55 10.86
N GLN A 1020 20.58 16.27 10.55
CA GLN A 1020 19.30 15.58 10.58
C GLN A 1020 19.56 14.15 11.08
N VAL A 1021 18.66 13.62 11.93
CA VAL A 1021 18.81 12.27 12.50
C VAL A 1021 17.67 11.30 12.19
N THR A 1022 16.46 11.80 11.95
CA THR A 1022 15.27 10.96 11.72
C THR A 1022 14.54 11.25 10.42
N VAL A 1023 14.01 10.19 9.81
CA VAL A 1023 13.15 10.19 8.63
C VAL A 1023 12.18 9.01 8.76
N LEU A 1024 10.89 9.25 8.53
CA LEU A 1024 9.90 8.19 8.39
C LEU A 1024 9.73 7.89 6.90
N ALA A 1025 10.07 6.66 6.50
CA ALA A 1025 10.12 6.21 5.11
C ALA A 1025 9.12 5.07 4.85
N PRO A 1026 8.77 4.77 3.59
CA PRO A 1026 7.80 3.71 3.23
C PRO A 1026 8.18 2.29 3.67
N THR A 1027 9.48 2.01 3.86
CA THR A 1027 10.06 0.70 4.25
C THR A 1027 9.69 -0.55 3.44
N GLY A 1028 8.90 -0.47 2.35
CA GLY A 1028 8.28 -1.60 1.61
C GLY A 1028 9.18 -2.68 0.96
N THR A 1029 10.44 -2.82 1.35
CA THR A 1029 11.20 -4.07 1.19
C THR A 1029 11.91 -4.51 2.48
N ILE A 1030 12.28 -3.56 3.34
CA ILE A 1030 12.95 -3.86 4.62
C ILE A 1030 11.93 -4.27 5.70
N GLY A 1031 10.69 -3.80 5.64
CA GLY A 1031 9.59 -4.28 6.49
C GLY A 1031 9.37 -5.78 6.35
N LEU A 1032 9.25 -6.26 5.10
CA LEU A 1032 9.17 -7.69 4.77
C LEU A 1032 10.32 -8.54 5.35
N VAL A 1033 11.53 -7.98 5.47
CA VAL A 1033 12.70 -8.71 6.01
C VAL A 1033 12.76 -8.64 7.53
N MET A 1034 12.15 -7.63 8.15
CA MET A 1034 11.93 -7.57 9.58
C MET A 1034 10.72 -8.41 10.05
N ASP A 1035 10.04 -9.10 9.14
CA ASP A 1035 8.69 -9.67 9.38
C ASP A 1035 7.78 -8.63 10.06
N CYS A 1036 7.79 -7.40 9.53
CA CYS A 1036 6.93 -6.34 10.02
C CYS A 1036 5.48 -6.53 9.54
N ASP A 1037 4.56 -6.28 10.46
CA ASP A 1037 3.14 -6.24 10.18
C ASP A 1037 2.70 -4.81 9.78
N THR A 1038 3.23 -3.69 10.31
CA THR A 1038 3.05 -2.28 9.81
C THR A 1038 4.36 -1.76 9.19
N THR A 1039 4.33 -0.82 8.24
CA THR A 1039 5.55 -0.35 7.53
C THR A 1039 5.77 1.16 7.55
N GLY A 1040 6.88 1.61 8.12
CA GLY A 1040 7.06 3.04 8.35
C GLY A 1040 6.02 3.55 9.35
N ILE A 1041 5.53 4.76 9.09
CA ILE A 1041 4.21 5.19 9.54
C ILE A 1041 3.11 4.96 8.50
N GLU A 1042 3.37 4.42 7.30
CA GLU A 1042 2.23 3.95 6.51
C GLU A 1042 1.54 2.86 7.32
N PRO A 1043 0.22 2.89 7.47
CA PRO A 1043 -0.70 1.60 8.64
C PRO A 1043 -0.47 0.18 8.05
N ASP A 1044 -1.51 -0.64 7.88
CA ASP A 1044 -1.30 -2.06 7.55
C ASP A 1044 -2.39 -2.71 6.63
N PHE A 1045 -2.04 -3.37 5.53
CA PHE A 1045 -2.85 -3.48 4.30
C PHE A 1045 -4.06 -4.47 4.17
N ALA A 1046 -4.00 -5.55 3.38
CA ALA A 1046 -5.17 -6.39 2.98
C ALA A 1046 -5.07 -7.94 3.17
N LEU A 1047 -5.88 -8.54 4.07
CA LEU A 1047 -5.76 -9.95 4.54
C LEU A 1047 -6.09 -11.06 3.49
N VAL A 1048 -6.83 -10.79 2.41
CA VAL A 1048 -6.96 -11.77 1.31
C VAL A 1048 -5.83 -11.54 0.30
N LYS A 1049 -4.77 -12.35 0.48
CA LYS A 1049 -3.38 -12.05 0.11
C LYS A 1049 -2.91 -12.64 -1.23
N PHE A 1050 -2.25 -11.83 -2.08
CA PHE A 1050 -1.85 -12.16 -3.45
C PHE A 1050 -0.57 -11.43 -3.94
N LYS A 1051 0.62 -11.60 -3.32
CA LYS A 1051 1.84 -10.98 -3.88
C LYS A 1051 2.22 -11.60 -5.22
N LYS A 1052 2.24 -10.82 -6.30
CA LYS A 1052 2.57 -11.34 -7.64
C LYS A 1052 4.05 -11.76 -7.74
N LEU A 1053 4.28 -13.00 -8.18
CA LEU A 1053 5.58 -13.60 -8.47
C LEU A 1053 5.94 -13.43 -9.95
N ALA A 1054 7.16 -13.83 -10.33
CA ALA A 1054 7.59 -13.90 -11.72
C ALA A 1054 6.62 -14.71 -12.59
N GLY A 1055 6.44 -14.29 -13.84
CA GLY A 1055 5.48 -14.85 -14.80
C GLY A 1055 3.99 -14.63 -14.45
N GLY A 1056 3.65 -14.27 -13.20
CA GLY A 1056 2.28 -14.01 -12.77
C GLY A 1056 1.67 -15.06 -11.82
N GLY A 1057 2.48 -15.85 -11.10
CA GLY A 1057 2.01 -16.58 -9.91
C GLY A 1057 1.67 -15.61 -8.76
N TYR A 1058 1.09 -16.10 -7.66
CA TYR A 1058 0.76 -15.28 -6.48
C TYR A 1058 1.15 -15.98 -5.17
N PHE A 1059 1.63 -15.22 -4.17
CA PHE A 1059 2.03 -15.72 -2.86
C PHE A 1059 1.18 -15.14 -1.73
N LYS A 1060 0.52 -16.00 -0.93
CA LYS A 1060 -0.26 -15.65 0.26
C LYS A 1060 0.63 -15.70 1.52
N ILE A 1061 0.63 -14.67 2.36
CA ILE A 1061 1.28 -14.74 3.70
C ILE A 1061 0.38 -15.45 4.73
N ILE A 1062 0.99 -16.14 5.69
CA ILE A 1062 0.35 -16.58 6.94
C ILE A 1062 0.53 -15.45 7.97
N ASN A 1063 -0.57 -15.03 8.58
CA ASN A 1063 -0.68 -13.79 9.34
C ASN A 1063 -0.17 -13.96 10.80
N GLN A 1064 0.35 -12.91 11.45
CA GLN A 1064 1.18 -13.04 12.66
C GLN A 1064 0.67 -12.36 13.94
N SER A 1065 0.43 -11.04 14.00
CA SER A 1065 0.14 -10.40 15.29
C SER A 1065 -1.28 -10.60 15.83
N LEU A 1066 -2.23 -10.97 14.97
CA LEU A 1066 -3.67 -11.08 15.29
C LEU A 1066 -3.99 -11.88 16.58
N PRO A 1067 -3.39 -13.06 16.85
CA PRO A 1067 -3.76 -13.86 18.02
C PRO A 1067 -3.51 -13.12 19.35
N VAL A 1068 -2.45 -12.32 19.42
CA VAL A 1068 -2.09 -11.54 20.61
C VAL A 1068 -3.14 -10.47 20.89
N ALA A 1069 -3.61 -9.76 19.86
CA ALA A 1069 -4.62 -8.73 20.04
C ALA A 1069 -5.99 -9.31 20.43
N LEU A 1070 -6.38 -10.44 19.85
CA LEU A 1070 -7.60 -11.14 20.24
C LEU A 1070 -7.55 -11.55 21.73
N THR A 1071 -6.40 -12.00 22.24
CA THR A 1071 -6.19 -12.25 23.67
C THR A 1071 -6.29 -10.97 24.50
N THR A 1072 -5.64 -9.87 24.12
CA THR A 1072 -5.73 -8.57 24.82
C THR A 1072 -7.17 -8.04 24.85
N LEU A 1073 -7.95 -8.28 23.80
CA LEU A 1073 -9.36 -7.89 23.68
C LEU A 1073 -10.34 -8.85 24.39
N GLY A 1074 -9.85 -9.97 24.94
CA GLY A 1074 -10.65 -10.92 25.73
C GLY A 1074 -11.46 -11.95 24.95
N TYR A 1075 -11.11 -12.23 23.69
CA TYR A 1075 -11.67 -13.36 22.93
C TYR A 1075 -11.23 -14.71 23.56
N SER A 1076 -12.05 -15.75 23.48
CA SER A 1076 -11.65 -17.10 23.92
C SER A 1076 -10.66 -17.75 22.94
N GLN A 1077 -9.83 -18.68 23.43
CA GLN A 1077 -8.89 -19.42 22.57
C GLN A 1077 -9.62 -20.18 21.43
N ALA A 1078 -10.84 -20.66 21.65
CA ALA A 1078 -11.62 -21.32 20.61
C ALA A 1078 -12.00 -20.34 19.48
N GLN A 1079 -12.36 -19.10 19.83
CA GLN A 1079 -12.57 -18.04 18.84
C GLN A 1079 -11.27 -17.71 18.10
N ILE A 1080 -10.14 -17.63 18.80
CA ILE A 1080 -8.83 -17.34 18.20
C ILE A 1080 -8.45 -18.43 17.19
N ASP A 1081 -8.59 -19.70 17.55
CA ASP A 1081 -8.27 -20.84 16.69
C ASP A 1081 -9.20 -20.93 15.46
N GLU A 1082 -10.46 -20.47 15.58
CA GLU A 1082 -11.46 -20.36 14.50
C GLU A 1082 -11.18 -19.14 13.58
N ILE A 1083 -10.85 -17.97 14.13
CA ILE A 1083 -10.55 -16.76 13.37
C ILE A 1083 -9.28 -16.94 12.51
N ILE A 1084 -8.23 -17.54 13.08
CA ILE A 1084 -7.01 -17.89 12.32
C ILE A 1084 -7.33 -18.92 11.21
N ALA A 1085 -8.38 -19.74 11.37
CA ALA A 1085 -8.80 -20.70 10.35
C ALA A 1085 -9.21 -20.01 9.06
N TYR A 1086 -10.16 -19.07 9.16
CA TYR A 1086 -10.66 -18.28 8.04
C TYR A 1086 -9.52 -17.47 7.39
N CYS A 1087 -8.70 -16.79 8.20
CA CYS A 1087 -7.61 -15.95 7.73
C CYS A 1087 -6.58 -16.73 6.88
N VAL A 1088 -6.15 -17.90 7.34
CA VAL A 1088 -5.21 -18.75 6.60
C VAL A 1088 -5.86 -19.38 5.37
N GLY A 1089 -7.17 -19.57 5.37
CA GLY A 1089 -7.87 -20.36 4.35
C GLY A 1089 -7.85 -21.85 4.66
N ARG A 1090 -7.95 -22.20 5.95
CA ARG A 1090 -8.56 -23.48 6.33
C ARG A 1090 -10.05 -23.45 5.95
N LYS A 1091 -10.74 -24.56 6.19
CA LYS A 1091 -12.09 -24.55 6.74
C LYS A 1091 -12.09 -25.35 8.03
#